data_AF-A0A0F6RNI7-F1
#
_entry.id   AF-A0A0F6RNI7-F1
#
_cell.length_a   1.000
_cell.length_b   1.000
_cell.length_c   1.000
_cell.angle_alpha   90.00
_cell.angle_beta   90.00
_cell.angle_gamma   90.00
#
_symmetry.space_group_name_H-M   'P 1'
#
loop_
_entity.id
_entity.type
_entity.pdbx_description
1 polymer ?
#
loop_
_entity_poly.entity_id
_entity_poly.type
_entity_poly.pdbx_seq_one_letter_code
_entity_poly.pdbx_strand_id
1 'polypeptide(L)'
;MNHFLHSFTVFPDSARKSRSYSLGKLRRPLIFLFTVGCLTSVVGYRFYNQPKLAVGTISPVTIIAPEDARFQDQETTDLKRQKIRAGLLPRLKRDPQTTAQIERSLRDTLGQLSQISPILRKNSILMGRTISNATLGTLLTFSADQWSTLQSGLKYKESFTKPLTKEQEYAVSEIQAYGQRVTKGNFEQFIDRLGQLRQIQEQTSQNYRHSSLNKLKYADLITAAQMGDREWQNLETAILQASRRILVQGIPPGISTSHLEDTIAVQISGDRLTRRQQLLAENIVLAALEGQTNLIEDREATKEQATKAVEAVDMVMSDAQAGQIIVKAGETITQAQFVLIDGFGLSERGINWMGLGSTAILVTSAIGTFCLVAQRLHRPLRHRDFILLGLLSFTTPILAIAHIPFTNLAAVGLLVSSFYGPTLAVTQVLLTAGLSLFSIQGISADLIAGTIGGLLAAMIAGKLRSRDELSLLGMGIGVSQGGVYLLTYLIVSATASTIIYTLLPTALVYGLSGIAWTVIALGLSPYLERCFDVVTPIRLVELSNPNCSLLKRLATEAPGTFQHTLFVACLAEAAARKLHCNVELIRTGTLYHDIGKMHDPLGFIENQMGGPNKHDEINDPYVSAEIIKKHVSEGLVMARRHGLPRVVRDFIPEHQGNLLISYFYQQALQKSVQNGQEFVDEAAFRYDGPIPQSRETAIVMLADSSEAALRSLKEASPEQAMDMIKKIFQARWREQQLVDSGIRQEELPIIAEIFVQVWQQFHHQRIAYPKAVLEVSSAEKK
;
A
#
# COMPACT_ATOMS: atom_id res chain seq x y z
N MET A 1 2.30 -42.06 -9.82
CA MET A 1 1.54 -40.90 -9.31
C MET A 1 0.27 -40.66 -10.16
N ASN A 2 -0.50 -41.72 -10.46
CA ASN A 2 -1.62 -41.71 -11.42
C ASN A 2 -2.85 -42.51 -10.93
N HIS A 3 -2.98 -42.78 -9.62
CA HIS A 3 -4.03 -43.68 -9.12
C HIS A 3 -4.84 -43.17 -7.91
N PHE A 4 -4.74 -41.89 -7.54
CA PHE A 4 -5.39 -41.35 -6.32
C PHE A 4 -6.49 -40.30 -6.55
N LEU A 5 -6.90 -40.05 -7.81
CA LEU A 5 -7.91 -39.03 -8.15
C LEU A 5 -9.24 -39.60 -8.69
N HIS A 6 -9.49 -40.91 -8.55
CA HIS A 6 -10.65 -41.55 -9.20
C HIS A 6 -11.88 -41.79 -8.31
N SER A 7 -11.90 -41.27 -7.07
CA SER A 7 -12.91 -41.67 -6.08
C SER A 7 -13.69 -40.51 -5.46
N PHE A 8 -14.01 -39.45 -6.20
CA PHE A 8 -15.11 -38.55 -5.83
C PHE A 8 -15.63 -37.88 -7.10
N THR A 9 -16.84 -38.28 -7.52
CA THR A 9 -17.88 -37.55 -8.29
C THR A 9 -18.57 -38.48 -9.29
N VAL A 10 -19.47 -39.32 -8.79
CA VAL A 10 -20.58 -39.84 -9.58
C VAL A 10 -21.85 -39.66 -8.75
N PHE A 11 -22.62 -38.62 -9.06
CA PHE A 11 -24.07 -38.59 -8.85
C PHE A 11 -24.68 -37.78 -10.00
N PRO A 12 -25.53 -38.38 -10.84
CA PRO A 12 -26.35 -37.65 -11.78
C PRO A 12 -27.58 -37.12 -11.05
N ASP A 13 -27.73 -35.79 -10.96
CA ASP A 13 -29.01 -35.17 -10.61
C ASP A 13 -29.85 -35.10 -11.89
N SER A 14 -30.59 -36.17 -12.19
CA SER A 14 -31.73 -36.13 -13.09
C SER A 14 -33.01 -36.43 -12.32
N ALA A 15 -33.94 -35.48 -12.42
CA ALA A 15 -35.37 -35.54 -12.13
C ALA A 15 -35.90 -36.71 -11.28
N ARG A 16 -36.06 -36.48 -9.96
CA ARG A 16 -37.18 -37.05 -9.20
C ARG A 16 -37.70 -36.02 -8.20
N LYS A 17 -38.86 -35.43 -8.50
CA LYS A 17 -39.76 -34.83 -7.50
C LYS A 17 -40.20 -35.94 -6.55
N SER A 18 -39.44 -36.17 -5.49
CA SER A 18 -39.93 -36.84 -4.28
C SER A 18 -39.63 -35.95 -3.08
N ARG A 19 -40.63 -35.77 -2.23
CA ARG A 19 -40.56 -34.98 -0.99
C ARG A 19 -39.47 -35.54 -0.07
N SER A 20 -38.22 -35.10 -0.21
CA SER A 20 -37.19 -35.30 0.82
C SER A 20 -37.18 -34.08 1.74
N TYR A 21 -37.73 -34.22 2.94
CA TYR A 21 -37.54 -33.23 4.00
C TYR A 21 -36.06 -33.24 4.46
N SER A 22 -35.44 -32.06 4.41
CA SER A 22 -34.47 -31.50 5.37
C SER A 22 -33.04 -32.04 5.58
N LEU A 23 -32.33 -32.57 4.57
CA LEU A 23 -30.84 -32.70 4.69
C LEU A 23 -30.09 -31.42 4.27
N GLY A 24 -30.64 -30.63 3.33
CA GLY A 24 -30.04 -29.36 2.90
C GLY A 24 -30.18 -28.21 3.91
N LYS A 25 -31.23 -28.21 4.74
CA LYS A 25 -31.48 -27.16 5.74
C LYS A 25 -30.54 -27.25 6.96
N LEU A 26 -30.08 -28.45 7.33
CA LEU A 26 -29.13 -28.63 8.44
C LEU A 26 -27.66 -28.31 8.08
N ARG A 27 -27.28 -28.31 6.79
CA ARG A 27 -25.88 -28.11 6.38
C ARG A 27 -25.36 -26.69 6.63
N ARG A 28 -26.19 -25.66 6.47
CA ARG A 28 -25.80 -24.26 6.74
C ARG A 28 -25.45 -24.00 8.20
N PRO A 29 -26.30 -24.34 9.19
CA PRO A 29 -25.94 -24.14 10.59
C PRO A 29 -24.75 -25.01 10.99
N LEU A 30 -24.59 -26.22 10.45
CA LEU A 30 -23.41 -27.06 10.69
C LEU A 30 -22.11 -26.43 10.20
N ILE A 31 -22.06 -25.92 8.96
CA ILE A 31 -20.87 -25.22 8.44
C ILE A 31 -20.60 -23.96 9.26
N PHE A 32 -21.65 -23.22 9.63
CA PHE A 32 -21.50 -22.03 10.47
C PHE A 32 -20.89 -22.37 11.83
N LEU A 33 -21.45 -23.34 12.55
CA LEU A 33 -20.96 -23.78 13.86
C LEU A 33 -19.53 -24.34 13.77
N PHE A 34 -19.23 -25.11 12.71
CA PHE A 34 -17.88 -25.63 12.47
C PHE A 34 -16.88 -24.50 12.22
N THR A 35 -17.22 -23.54 11.35
CA THR A 35 -16.36 -22.38 11.07
C THR A 35 -16.15 -21.53 12.33
N VAL A 36 -17.20 -21.27 13.12
CA VAL A 36 -17.09 -20.57 14.41
C VAL A 36 -16.16 -21.32 15.35
N GLY A 37 -16.35 -22.64 15.53
CA GLY A 37 -15.53 -23.45 16.43
C GLY A 37 -14.06 -23.47 16.02
N CYS A 38 -13.78 -23.66 14.74
CA CYS A 38 -12.42 -23.62 14.20
C CYS A 38 -11.78 -22.22 14.35
N LEU A 39 -12.48 -21.13 13.98
CA LEU A 39 -11.92 -19.76 14.08
C LEU A 39 -11.69 -19.36 15.53
N THR A 40 -12.61 -19.73 16.42
CA THR A 40 -12.46 -19.53 17.87
C THR A 40 -11.23 -20.28 18.37
N SER A 41 -10.97 -21.48 17.86
CA SER A 41 -9.80 -22.26 18.28
C SER A 41 -8.49 -21.64 17.82
N VAL A 42 -8.43 -21.14 16.59
CA VAL A 42 -7.23 -20.49 16.04
C VAL A 42 -7.02 -19.13 16.70
N VAL A 43 -7.99 -18.23 16.65
CA VAL A 43 -7.89 -16.86 17.22
C VAL A 43 -7.73 -16.90 18.75
N GLY A 44 -8.34 -17.90 19.40
CA GLY A 44 -8.27 -18.11 20.84
C GLY A 44 -7.12 -19.01 21.28
N TYR A 45 -6.16 -19.35 20.41
CA TYR A 45 -5.09 -20.33 20.69
C TYR A 45 -4.38 -20.08 22.04
N ARG A 46 -4.11 -18.80 22.37
CA ARG A 46 -3.49 -18.39 23.64
C ARG A 46 -4.24 -18.81 24.91
N PHE A 47 -5.56 -19.00 24.82
CA PHE A 47 -6.41 -19.31 25.96
C PHE A 47 -6.47 -20.82 26.27
N TYR A 48 -5.91 -21.68 25.42
CA TYR A 48 -5.85 -23.12 25.71
C TYR A 48 -4.77 -23.50 26.71
N ASN A 49 -3.72 -22.69 26.84
CA ASN A 49 -2.55 -23.00 27.66
C ASN A 49 -2.08 -21.76 28.46
N GLN A 50 -2.99 -21.17 29.23
CA GLN A 50 -2.71 -19.98 30.03
C GLN A 50 -2.37 -20.38 31.47
N PRO A 51 -1.31 -19.82 32.09
CA PRO A 51 -1.01 -20.05 33.50
C PRO A 51 -2.13 -19.49 34.40
N LYS A 52 -2.62 -20.29 35.35
CA LYS A 52 -3.58 -19.83 36.36
C LYS A 52 -2.89 -19.03 37.45
N LEU A 53 -1.67 -19.45 37.80
CA LEU A 53 -0.79 -18.78 38.74
C LEU A 53 0.17 -17.89 37.96
N ALA A 54 -0.32 -16.71 37.57
CA ALA A 54 0.42 -15.72 36.81
C ALA A 54 0.91 -14.58 37.71
N VAL A 55 1.81 -13.75 37.18
CA VAL A 55 2.31 -12.53 37.83
C VAL A 55 1.12 -11.66 38.30
N GLY A 56 1.14 -11.25 39.57
CA GLY A 56 0.08 -10.43 40.18
C GLY A 56 -1.14 -11.21 40.67
N THR A 57 -1.25 -12.51 40.42
CA THR A 57 -2.31 -13.35 41.01
C THR A 57 -1.96 -13.77 42.44
N ILE A 58 -2.97 -14.05 43.27
CA ILE A 58 -2.79 -14.52 44.64
C ILE A 58 -2.64 -16.05 44.63
N SER A 59 -1.57 -16.57 45.23
CA SER A 59 -1.38 -18.02 45.32
C SER A 59 -2.37 -18.63 46.32
N PRO A 60 -3.21 -19.60 45.94
CA PRO A 60 -4.17 -20.25 46.85
C PRO A 60 -3.49 -21.24 47.81
N VAL A 61 -2.29 -21.69 47.46
CA VAL A 61 -1.51 -22.68 48.21
C VAL A 61 -0.07 -22.21 48.38
N THR A 62 0.63 -22.79 49.34
CA THR A 62 2.07 -22.57 49.49
C THR A 62 2.80 -23.46 48.48
N ILE A 63 3.57 -22.86 47.57
CA ILE A 63 4.29 -23.57 46.52
C ILE A 63 5.74 -23.72 46.94
N ILE A 64 6.25 -24.96 46.86
CA ILE A 64 7.60 -25.34 47.28
C ILE A 64 8.35 -25.87 46.06
N ALA A 65 9.63 -25.52 45.93
CA ALA A 65 10.48 -26.02 44.87
C ALA A 65 10.72 -27.54 45.01
N PRO A 66 10.41 -28.35 43.98
CA PRO A 66 10.52 -29.80 44.06
C PRO A 66 11.97 -30.29 43.98
N GLU A 67 12.81 -29.57 43.26
CA GLU A 67 14.22 -29.88 43.04
C GLU A 67 15.03 -28.59 42.88
N ASP A 68 16.36 -28.71 42.92
CA ASP A 68 17.26 -27.60 42.62
C ASP A 68 17.15 -27.24 41.14
N ALA A 69 16.72 -26.02 40.83
CA ALA A 69 16.69 -25.56 39.44
C ALA A 69 17.03 -24.08 39.30
N ARG A 70 17.47 -23.73 38.09
CA ARG A 70 17.76 -22.37 37.67
C ARG A 70 17.05 -22.07 36.37
N PHE A 71 16.10 -21.15 36.42
CA PHE A 71 15.34 -20.72 35.24
C PHE A 71 15.73 -19.30 34.85
N GLN A 72 15.77 -19.06 33.55
CA GLN A 72 16.08 -17.74 33.01
C GLN A 72 14.85 -16.84 33.11
N ASP A 73 15.00 -15.69 33.77
CA ASP A 73 13.98 -14.63 33.79
C ASP A 73 14.20 -13.70 32.60
N GLN A 74 13.55 -14.05 31.49
CA GLN A 74 13.69 -13.33 30.23
C GLN A 74 13.14 -11.90 30.33
N GLU A 75 12.03 -11.70 31.05
CA GLU A 75 11.34 -10.41 31.15
C GLU A 75 12.16 -9.39 31.95
N THR A 76 12.72 -9.78 33.10
CA THR A 76 13.59 -8.87 33.86
C THR A 76 14.94 -8.65 33.20
N THR A 77 15.46 -9.66 32.49
CA THR A 77 16.67 -9.52 31.66
C THR A 77 16.45 -8.48 30.56
N ASP A 78 15.32 -8.54 29.84
CA ASP A 78 15.00 -7.59 28.77
C ASP A 78 14.73 -6.18 29.31
N LEU A 79 14.08 -6.04 30.47
CA LEU A 79 13.94 -4.76 31.17
C LEU A 79 15.29 -4.15 31.58
N LYS A 80 16.23 -4.96 32.10
CA LYS A 80 17.60 -4.50 32.43
C LYS A 80 18.33 -4.03 31.18
N ARG A 81 18.26 -4.80 30.09
CA ARG A 81 18.84 -4.44 28.79
C ARG A 81 18.24 -3.13 28.26
N GLN A 82 16.93 -2.93 28.41
CA GLN A 82 16.26 -1.70 28.00
C GLN A 82 16.71 -0.49 28.83
N LYS A 83 16.86 -0.65 30.16
CA LYS A 83 17.38 0.42 31.04
C LYS A 83 18.83 0.78 30.71
N ILE A 84 19.69 -0.19 30.42
CA ILE A 84 21.08 0.04 30.00
C ILE A 84 21.07 0.83 28.68
N ARG A 85 20.26 0.42 27.69
CA ARG A 85 20.12 1.15 26.42
C ARG A 85 19.71 2.61 26.61
N ALA A 86 18.82 2.88 27.57
CA ALA A 86 18.36 4.24 27.87
C ALA A 86 19.41 5.10 28.59
N GLY A 87 20.37 4.51 29.30
CA GLY A 87 21.37 5.21 30.12
C GLY A 87 22.73 5.44 29.44
N LEU A 88 22.93 4.97 28.21
CA LEU A 88 24.22 5.07 27.52
C LEU A 88 24.44 6.48 26.95
N LEU A 89 25.56 7.09 27.33
CA LEU A 89 26.02 8.34 26.74
C LEU A 89 26.53 8.10 25.31
N PRO A 90 26.23 9.00 24.36
CA PRO A 90 26.71 8.89 22.98
C PRO A 90 28.22 9.06 22.91
N ARG A 91 28.89 8.25 22.08
CA ARG A 91 30.27 8.52 21.67
C ARG A 91 30.26 9.64 20.65
N LEU A 92 31.23 10.54 20.73
CA LEU A 92 31.36 11.63 19.80
C LEU A 92 32.52 11.36 18.83
N LYS A 93 32.38 11.80 17.58
CA LYS A 93 33.44 11.87 16.57
C LYS A 93 33.54 13.28 16.01
N ARG A 94 34.70 13.60 15.46
CA ARG A 94 34.91 14.86 14.76
C ARG A 94 34.15 14.87 13.43
N ASP A 95 33.42 15.94 13.16
CA ASP A 95 32.85 16.23 11.85
C ASP A 95 33.91 16.91 10.96
N PRO A 96 34.38 16.25 9.89
CA PRO A 96 35.37 16.84 8.99
C PRO A 96 34.85 18.08 8.26
N GLN A 97 33.55 18.13 7.94
CA GLN A 97 32.96 19.24 7.19
C GLN A 97 32.87 20.50 8.05
N THR A 98 32.29 20.38 9.26
CA THR A 98 32.22 21.50 10.20
C THR A 98 33.60 21.96 10.64
N THR A 99 34.53 21.02 10.86
CA THR A 99 35.93 21.37 11.15
C THR A 99 36.54 22.21 10.03
N ALA A 100 36.39 21.79 8.77
CA ALA A 100 36.91 22.53 7.62
C ALA A 100 36.22 23.90 7.44
N GLN A 101 34.93 24.01 7.76
CA GLN A 101 34.18 25.25 7.72
C GLN A 101 34.69 26.26 8.76
N ILE A 102 34.90 25.81 10.01
CA ILE A 102 35.43 26.65 11.09
C ILE A 102 36.85 27.12 10.74
N GLU A 103 37.71 26.22 10.24
CA GLU A 103 39.06 26.58 9.80
C GLU A 103 39.05 27.62 8.67
N ARG A 104 38.12 27.49 7.71
CA ARG A 104 37.96 28.45 6.61
C ARG A 104 37.50 29.80 7.14
N SER A 105 36.48 29.83 8.00
CA SER A 105 35.95 31.07 8.58
C SER A 105 37.01 31.82 9.41
N LEU A 106 37.86 31.10 10.12
CA LEU A 106 38.99 31.69 10.84
C LEU A 106 40.01 32.32 9.88
N ARG A 107 40.41 31.60 8.81
CA ARG A 107 41.32 32.15 7.78
C ARG A 107 40.71 33.38 7.08
N ASP A 108 39.42 33.34 6.78
CA ASP A 108 38.72 34.48 6.18
C ASP A 108 38.74 35.68 7.12
N THR A 109 38.54 35.48 8.43
CA THR A 109 38.64 36.54 9.45
C THR A 109 40.04 37.16 9.50
N LEU A 110 41.08 36.32 9.51
CA LEU A 110 42.47 36.78 9.49
C LEU A 110 42.80 37.54 8.19
N GLY A 111 42.30 37.07 7.05
CA GLY A 111 42.43 37.75 5.76
C GLY A 111 41.73 39.10 5.73
N GLN A 112 40.50 39.18 6.25
CA GLN A 112 39.75 40.45 6.36
C GLN A 112 40.46 41.43 7.30
N LEU A 113 40.99 40.96 8.45
CA LEU A 113 41.80 41.79 9.34
C LEU A 113 43.05 42.32 8.62
N SER A 114 43.73 41.48 7.83
CA SER A 114 44.89 41.91 7.04
C SER A 114 44.53 42.97 5.98
N GLN A 115 43.34 42.92 5.38
CA GLN A 115 42.89 43.89 4.38
C GLN A 115 42.51 45.25 4.99
N ILE A 116 41.91 45.23 6.19
CA ILE A 116 41.42 46.44 6.88
C ILE A 116 42.54 47.12 7.67
N SER A 117 43.52 46.35 8.14
CA SER A 117 44.64 46.82 8.96
C SER A 117 45.38 48.02 8.36
N PRO A 118 45.75 48.09 7.07
CA PRO A 118 46.42 49.26 6.48
C PRO A 118 45.55 50.53 6.49
N ILE A 119 44.24 50.38 6.24
CA ILE A 119 43.27 51.48 6.22
C ILE A 119 43.10 52.06 7.63
N LEU A 120 43.00 51.18 8.63
CA LEU A 120 42.94 51.57 10.04
C LEU A 120 44.27 52.14 10.51
N ARG A 121 45.41 51.57 10.11
CA ARG A 121 46.76 52.01 10.49
C ARG A 121 46.99 53.48 10.09
N LYS A 122 46.66 53.83 8.85
CA LYS A 122 46.82 55.20 8.31
C LYS A 122 46.05 56.25 9.13
N ASN A 123 44.88 55.90 9.64
CA ASN A 123 43.98 56.83 10.32
C ASN A 123 44.10 56.79 11.86
N SER A 124 44.42 55.63 12.45
CA SER A 124 44.49 55.41 13.91
C SER A 124 45.83 55.80 14.55
N ILE A 125 46.97 55.63 13.85
CA ILE A 125 48.31 56.03 14.36
C ILE A 125 48.35 57.53 14.68
N LEU A 126 47.64 58.32 13.88
CA LEU A 126 47.55 59.76 14.07
C LEU A 126 46.72 60.14 15.30
N MET A 127 45.76 59.30 15.70
CA MET A 127 44.87 59.57 16.84
C MET A 127 45.36 59.01 18.16
N GLY A 128 46.02 57.85 18.17
CA GLY A 128 46.60 57.28 19.40
C GLY A 128 47.74 58.12 20.00
N ARG A 129 48.25 59.11 19.26
CA ARG A 129 49.20 60.13 19.74
C ARG A 129 48.52 61.40 20.25
N THR A 130 47.24 61.62 19.93
CA THR A 130 46.48 62.84 20.28
C THR A 130 45.46 62.60 21.38
N ILE A 131 44.81 61.43 21.40
CA ILE A 131 43.89 60.96 22.43
C ILE A 131 44.17 59.50 22.76
N SER A 132 43.82 59.05 23.96
CA SER A 132 44.02 57.66 24.36
C SER A 132 43.21 56.67 23.48
N ASN A 133 43.75 55.46 23.26
CA ASN A 133 43.04 54.42 22.50
C ASN A 133 41.72 54.00 23.18
N ALA A 134 41.64 54.11 24.51
CA ALA A 134 40.42 53.85 25.28
C ALA A 134 39.33 54.91 24.98
N THR A 135 39.73 56.18 24.92
CA THR A 135 38.85 57.28 24.51
C THR A 135 38.43 57.13 23.06
N LEU A 136 39.35 56.82 22.15
CA LEU A 136 39.02 56.55 20.74
C LEU A 136 38.00 55.41 20.60
N GLY A 137 38.22 54.28 21.29
CA GLY A 137 37.29 53.15 21.30
C GLY A 137 35.91 53.53 21.83
N THR A 138 35.85 54.35 22.88
CA THR A 138 34.59 54.82 23.48
C THR A 138 33.83 55.74 22.53
N LEU A 139 34.50 56.69 21.88
CA LEU A 139 33.89 57.65 20.94
C LEU A 139 33.24 56.98 19.73
N LEU A 140 33.84 55.88 19.33
CA LEU A 140 33.40 55.06 18.23
C LEU A 140 32.16 54.20 18.55
N THR A 141 31.78 54.09 19.83
CA THR A 141 30.53 53.45 20.26
C THR A 141 29.34 54.42 20.38
N PHE A 142 29.55 55.73 20.19
CA PHE A 142 28.46 56.71 20.24
C PHE A 142 27.41 56.38 19.18
N SER A 143 26.12 56.55 19.46
CA SER A 143 25.07 56.45 18.43
C SER A 143 25.19 57.57 17.38
N ALA A 144 24.54 57.41 16.22
CA ALA A 144 24.57 58.44 15.16
C ALA A 144 24.12 59.81 15.67
N ASP A 145 23.07 59.83 16.51
CA ASP A 145 22.55 61.03 17.15
C ASP A 145 23.50 61.62 18.20
N GLN A 146 24.16 60.76 19.00
CA GLN A 146 25.14 61.21 19.98
C GLN A 146 26.38 61.80 19.30
N TRP A 147 26.77 61.25 18.16
CA TRP A 147 27.90 61.72 17.37
C TRP A 147 27.62 63.04 16.66
N SER A 148 26.44 63.20 16.06
CA SER A 148 26.06 64.47 15.43
C SER A 148 26.01 65.61 16.45
N THR A 149 25.49 65.32 17.65
CA THR A 149 25.47 66.25 18.80
C THR A 149 26.89 66.55 19.32
N LEU A 150 27.78 65.54 19.38
CA LEU A 150 29.19 65.73 19.74
C LEU A 150 29.90 66.62 18.72
N GLN A 151 29.69 66.37 17.44
CA GLN A 151 30.33 67.09 16.36
C GLN A 151 29.87 68.55 16.28
N SER A 152 28.58 68.83 16.53
CA SER A 152 28.08 70.21 16.64
C SER A 152 28.61 70.89 17.91
N GLY A 153 28.56 70.21 19.05
CA GLY A 153 29.05 70.73 20.33
C GLY A 153 30.54 71.09 20.32
N LEU A 154 31.38 70.27 19.69
CA LEU A 154 32.81 70.51 19.57
C LEU A 154 33.19 71.59 18.55
N LYS A 155 32.38 71.81 17.50
CA LYS A 155 32.64 72.85 16.48
C LYS A 155 32.04 74.21 16.86
N TYR A 156 30.93 74.24 17.62
CA TYR A 156 30.14 75.45 17.88
C TYR A 156 29.93 75.79 19.38
N LYS A 157 30.53 75.03 20.32
CA LYS A 157 30.40 75.22 21.79
C LYS A 157 28.97 75.12 22.33
N GLU A 158 28.17 74.18 21.83
CA GLU A 158 26.85 73.87 22.38
C GLU A 158 26.94 72.87 23.56
N SER A 159 26.06 73.01 24.56
CA SER A 159 26.02 72.10 25.72
C SER A 159 25.36 70.76 25.37
N PHE A 160 25.97 69.66 25.85
CA PHE A 160 25.41 68.32 25.73
C PHE A 160 24.12 68.18 26.53
N THR A 161 23.01 67.82 25.88
CA THR A 161 21.68 67.73 26.52
C THR A 161 21.26 66.30 26.91
N LYS A 162 22.04 65.27 26.55
CA LYS A 162 21.74 63.86 26.88
C LYS A 162 22.74 63.30 27.91
N PRO A 163 22.28 62.42 28.85
CA PRO A 163 23.17 61.80 29.83
C PRO A 163 24.17 60.87 29.14
N LEU A 164 25.45 61.06 29.45
CA LEU A 164 26.57 60.25 28.98
C LEU A 164 26.97 59.26 30.09
N THR A 165 27.54 58.11 29.72
CA THR A 165 28.18 57.23 30.71
C THR A 165 29.48 57.84 31.21
N LYS A 166 29.96 57.44 32.39
CA LYS A 166 31.23 57.95 32.96
C LYS A 166 32.42 57.81 32.00
N GLU A 167 32.46 56.73 31.22
CA GLU A 167 33.48 56.49 30.19
C GLU A 167 33.34 57.45 29.00
N GLN A 168 32.11 57.73 28.57
CA GLN A 168 31.81 58.68 27.50
C GLN A 168 32.08 60.12 27.94
N GLU A 169 31.77 60.49 29.18
CA GLU A 169 32.09 61.81 29.75
C GLU A 169 33.61 62.05 29.78
N TYR A 170 34.36 61.05 30.23
CA TYR A 170 35.83 61.08 30.22
C TYR A 170 36.36 61.25 28.79
N ALA A 171 35.85 60.47 27.83
CA ALA A 171 36.25 60.54 26.43
C ALA A 171 35.98 61.92 25.79
N VAL A 172 34.82 62.52 26.09
CA VAL A 172 34.46 63.88 25.63
C VAL A 172 35.38 64.93 26.26
N SER A 173 35.70 64.80 27.55
CA SER A 173 36.60 65.72 28.24
C SER A 173 38.03 65.70 27.67
N GLU A 174 38.54 64.53 27.29
CA GLU A 174 39.88 64.37 26.70
C GLU A 174 39.96 65.03 25.32
N ILE A 175 38.93 64.90 24.48
CA ILE A 175 38.86 65.62 23.19
C ILE A 175 38.78 67.13 23.39
N GLN A 176 37.96 67.60 24.33
CA GLN A 176 37.84 69.03 24.63
C GLN A 176 39.17 69.61 25.11
N ALA A 177 39.90 68.89 25.97
CA ALA A 177 41.23 69.27 26.42
C ALA A 177 42.24 69.31 25.25
N TYR A 178 42.15 68.38 24.30
CA TYR A 178 42.96 68.41 23.08
C TYR A 178 42.63 69.64 22.22
N GLY A 179 41.34 69.93 22.01
CA GLY A 179 40.90 71.09 21.22
C GLY A 179 41.33 72.45 21.79
N GLN A 180 41.56 72.55 23.10
CA GLN A 180 42.11 73.74 23.74
C GLN A 180 43.63 73.91 23.52
N ARG A 181 44.34 72.85 23.14
CA ARG A 181 45.81 72.82 22.98
C ARG A 181 46.29 73.01 21.53
N VAL A 182 45.39 72.98 20.56
CA VAL A 182 45.72 73.06 19.12
C VAL A 182 44.98 74.19 18.42
N THR A 183 45.46 74.59 17.23
CA THR A 183 44.77 75.59 16.41
C THR A 183 43.43 75.07 15.90
N LYS A 184 42.47 75.98 15.67
CA LYS A 184 41.11 75.64 15.20
C LYS A 184 41.13 74.75 13.93
N GLY A 185 41.98 75.07 12.97
CA GLY A 185 42.12 74.28 11.73
C GLY A 185 42.65 72.86 11.96
N ASN A 186 43.61 72.67 12.88
CA ASN A 186 44.12 71.34 13.23
C ASN A 186 43.09 70.52 14.03
N PHE A 187 42.27 71.17 14.85
CA PHE A 187 41.19 70.53 15.57
C PHE A 187 40.06 70.08 14.63
N GLU A 188 39.65 70.93 13.67
CA GLU A 188 38.65 70.56 12.66
C GLU A 188 39.11 69.38 11.79
N GLN A 189 40.38 69.38 11.34
CA GLN A 189 40.96 68.23 10.62
C GLN A 189 40.98 66.96 11.49
N PHE A 190 41.20 67.08 12.79
CA PHE A 190 41.16 65.95 13.73
C PHE A 190 39.73 65.37 13.85
N ILE A 191 38.72 66.24 14.02
CA ILE A 191 37.31 65.82 14.08
C ILE A 191 36.86 65.18 12.77
N ASP A 192 37.26 65.73 11.62
CA ASP A 192 36.89 65.18 10.31
C ASP A 192 37.53 63.81 10.08
N ARG A 193 38.79 63.61 10.49
CA ARG A 193 39.44 62.29 10.49
C ARG A 193 38.75 61.30 11.43
N LEU A 194 38.28 61.76 12.59
CA LEU A 194 37.55 60.92 13.56
C LEU A 194 36.19 60.49 12.99
N GLY A 195 35.52 61.39 12.25
CA GLY A 195 34.34 61.06 11.45
C GLY A 195 34.64 60.02 10.35
N GLN A 196 35.77 60.14 9.65
CA GLN A 196 36.19 59.14 8.65
C GLN A 196 36.44 57.76 9.29
N LEU A 197 37.09 57.71 10.45
CA LEU A 197 37.31 56.46 11.18
C LEU A 197 36.01 55.78 11.62
N ARG A 198 35.05 56.57 12.10
CA ARG A 198 33.72 56.10 12.46
C ARG A 198 32.99 55.52 11.24
N GLN A 199 33.06 56.21 10.10
CA GLN A 199 32.47 55.70 8.85
C GLN A 199 33.13 54.40 8.39
N ILE A 200 34.46 54.29 8.49
CA ILE A 200 35.20 53.06 8.17
C ILE A 200 34.77 51.91 9.09
N GLN A 201 34.58 52.16 10.39
CA GLN A 201 34.12 51.14 11.34
C GLN A 201 32.68 50.71 11.06
N GLU A 202 31.78 51.66 10.75
CA GLU A 202 30.39 51.35 10.41
C GLU A 202 30.31 50.53 9.12
N GLN A 203 31.06 50.93 8.09
CA GLN A 203 31.18 50.17 6.84
C GLN A 203 31.80 48.79 7.07
N THR A 204 32.81 48.68 7.94
CA THR A 204 33.41 47.38 8.32
C THR A 204 32.38 46.50 9.02
N SER A 205 31.64 47.05 9.97
CA SER A 205 30.60 46.31 10.71
C SER A 205 29.46 45.86 9.79
N GLN A 206 29.12 46.65 8.78
CA GLN A 206 28.11 46.31 7.77
C GLN A 206 28.62 45.28 6.76
N ASN A 207 29.80 45.49 6.18
CA ASN A 207 30.40 44.61 5.17
C ASN A 207 30.71 43.21 5.73
N TYR A 208 31.02 43.13 7.02
CA TYR A 208 31.41 41.90 7.71
C TYR A 208 30.39 41.48 8.78
N ARG A 209 29.12 41.88 8.63
CA ARG A 209 28.04 41.61 9.61
C ARG A 209 27.90 40.14 9.99
N HIS A 210 28.15 39.24 9.05
CA HIS A 210 28.08 37.78 9.23
C HIS A 210 29.43 37.11 9.47
N SER A 211 30.51 37.89 9.59
CA SER A 211 31.87 37.41 9.90
C SER A 211 32.14 37.44 11.41
N SER A 212 32.97 36.53 11.90
CA SER A 212 33.55 36.59 13.25
C SER A 212 34.32 37.88 13.52
N LEU A 213 34.75 38.59 12.48
CA LEU A 213 35.38 39.92 12.60
C LEU A 213 34.49 40.93 13.35
N ASN A 214 33.17 40.85 13.18
CA ASN A 214 32.23 41.78 13.83
C ASN A 214 32.02 41.51 15.33
N LYS A 215 32.54 40.39 15.85
CA LYS A 215 32.56 40.09 17.29
C LYS A 215 33.76 40.72 18.01
N LEU A 216 34.76 41.19 17.27
CA LEU A 216 35.97 41.81 17.83
C LEU A 216 35.70 43.24 18.27
N LYS A 217 36.34 43.67 19.36
CA LYS A 217 36.24 45.05 19.82
C LYS A 217 37.09 45.95 18.93
N TYR A 218 36.73 47.23 18.83
CA TYR A 218 37.53 48.17 18.04
C TYR A 218 38.99 48.28 18.53
N ALA A 219 39.23 48.11 19.84
CA ALA A 219 40.56 48.04 20.41
C ALA A 219 41.41 46.88 19.84
N ASP A 220 40.79 45.74 19.52
CA ASP A 220 41.44 44.59 18.90
C ASP A 220 41.84 44.93 17.45
N LEU A 221 40.96 45.63 16.72
CA LEU A 221 41.22 46.08 15.34
C LEU A 221 42.37 47.09 15.26
N ILE A 222 42.47 48.03 16.21
CA ILE A 222 43.61 48.96 16.31
C ILE A 222 44.89 48.17 16.62
N THR A 223 44.81 47.23 17.57
CA THR A 223 45.97 46.43 17.99
C THR A 223 46.52 45.63 16.80
N ALA A 224 45.66 45.04 15.98
CA ALA A 224 46.03 44.41 14.71
C ALA A 224 46.66 45.42 13.72
N ALA A 225 46.04 46.60 13.55
CA ALA A 225 46.52 47.63 12.62
C ALA A 225 47.90 48.20 12.98
N GLN A 226 48.27 48.20 14.26
CA GLN A 226 49.55 48.71 14.74
C GLN A 226 50.71 47.71 14.60
N MET A 227 50.44 46.44 14.31
CA MET A 227 51.48 45.43 14.14
C MET A 227 52.20 45.56 12.80
N GLY A 228 53.50 45.30 12.78
CA GLY A 228 54.26 45.13 11.55
C GLY A 228 53.94 43.81 10.85
N ASP A 229 54.23 43.70 9.56
CA ASP A 229 53.85 42.52 8.75
C ASP A 229 54.46 41.21 9.28
N ARG A 230 55.69 41.27 9.82
CA ARG A 230 56.37 40.13 10.45
C ARG A 230 55.72 39.71 11.78
N GLU A 231 55.23 40.68 12.56
CA GLU A 231 54.53 40.41 13.83
C GLU A 231 53.15 39.80 13.55
N TRP A 232 52.46 40.31 12.52
CA TRP A 232 51.19 39.77 12.05
C TRP A 232 51.31 38.32 11.57
N GLN A 233 52.33 38.00 10.77
CA GLN A 233 52.59 36.63 10.30
C GLN A 233 52.86 35.66 11.46
N ASN A 234 53.59 36.10 12.48
CA ASN A 234 53.84 35.29 13.68
C ASN A 234 52.55 35.03 14.46
N LEU A 235 51.71 36.06 14.62
CA LEU A 235 50.41 35.97 15.29
C LEU A 235 49.45 35.05 14.54
N GLU A 236 49.34 35.22 13.23
CA GLU A 236 48.51 34.42 12.34
C GLU A 236 48.89 32.93 12.42
N THR A 237 50.19 32.64 12.38
CA THR A 237 50.70 31.27 12.53
C THR A 237 50.33 30.68 13.89
N ALA A 238 50.48 31.45 14.96
CA ALA A 238 50.13 31.01 16.32
C ALA A 238 48.62 30.73 16.46
N ILE A 239 47.77 31.62 15.93
CA ILE A 239 46.30 31.48 15.93
C ILE A 239 45.89 30.23 15.17
N LEU A 240 46.41 30.01 13.96
CA LEU A 240 46.06 28.85 13.13
C LEU A 240 46.53 27.54 13.78
N GLN A 241 47.72 27.52 14.40
CA GLN A 241 48.23 26.34 15.10
C GLN A 241 47.47 26.02 16.38
N ALA A 242 47.12 27.03 17.18
CA ALA A 242 46.31 26.86 18.39
C ALA A 242 44.90 26.37 18.03
N SER A 243 44.26 27.02 17.05
CA SER A 243 42.92 26.65 16.59
C SER A 243 42.88 25.24 16.03
N ARG A 244 43.89 24.84 15.25
CA ARG A 244 44.00 23.46 14.74
C ARG A 244 44.12 22.45 15.88
N ARG A 245 44.89 22.73 16.94
CA ARG A 245 44.99 21.86 18.12
C ARG A 245 43.63 21.71 18.82
N ILE A 246 42.92 22.81 19.03
CA ILE A 246 41.59 22.82 19.64
C ILE A 246 40.59 22.01 18.79
N LEU A 247 40.57 22.24 17.48
CA LEU A 247 39.65 21.53 16.57
C LEU A 247 40.01 20.05 16.39
N VAL A 248 41.28 19.66 16.52
CA VAL A 248 41.70 18.25 16.53
C VAL A 248 41.23 17.56 17.82
N GLN A 249 41.33 18.24 18.96
CA GLN A 249 40.82 17.75 20.24
C GLN A 249 39.28 17.67 20.26
N GLY A 250 38.63 18.60 19.58
CA GLY A 250 37.19 18.65 19.39
C GLY A 250 36.49 19.54 20.42
N ILE A 251 35.49 20.28 19.94
CA ILE A 251 34.63 21.16 20.70
C ILE A 251 33.28 20.45 20.88
N PRO A 252 32.96 19.95 22.09
CA PRO A 252 31.74 19.22 22.34
C PRO A 252 30.51 20.15 22.34
N PRO A 253 29.34 19.62 21.98
CA PRO A 253 28.09 20.35 22.11
C PRO A 253 27.82 20.68 23.58
N GLY A 254 27.52 21.95 23.86
CA GLY A 254 27.22 22.44 25.22
C GLY A 254 28.43 22.84 26.05
N ILE A 255 29.63 22.99 25.47
CA ILE A 255 30.77 23.61 26.18
C ILE A 255 30.40 25.01 26.67
N SER A 256 30.76 25.34 27.92
CA SER A 256 30.57 26.69 28.45
C SER A 256 31.61 27.65 27.86
N THR A 257 31.23 28.93 27.69
CA THR A 257 32.14 29.96 27.17
C THR A 257 33.40 30.10 28.04
N SER A 258 33.28 29.99 29.36
CA SER A 258 34.42 30.05 30.29
C SER A 258 35.46 28.95 30.05
N HIS A 259 35.02 27.71 29.85
CA HIS A 259 35.94 26.60 29.57
C HIS A 259 36.59 26.73 28.19
N LEU A 260 35.87 27.30 27.22
CA LEU A 260 36.42 27.59 25.91
C LEU A 260 37.50 28.68 25.98
N GLU A 261 37.25 29.75 26.75
CA GLU A 261 38.24 30.82 27.02
C GLU A 261 39.52 30.28 27.67
N ASP A 262 39.39 29.46 28.73
CA ASP A 262 40.53 28.82 29.39
C ASP A 262 41.32 27.92 28.43
N THR A 263 40.61 27.13 27.62
CA THR A 263 41.22 26.26 26.60
C THR A 263 42.01 27.09 25.59
N ILE A 264 41.43 28.19 25.11
CA ILE A 264 42.06 29.09 24.14
C ILE A 264 43.32 29.73 24.74
N ALA A 265 43.23 30.26 25.95
CA ALA A 265 44.34 30.92 26.64
C ALA A 265 45.54 29.97 26.81
N VAL A 266 45.30 28.71 27.20
CA VAL A 266 46.35 27.69 27.33
C VAL A 266 46.97 27.33 25.99
N GLN A 267 46.18 27.20 24.92
CA GLN A 267 46.71 26.78 23.61
C GLN A 267 47.47 27.89 22.87
N ILE A 268 47.17 29.16 23.16
CA ILE A 268 47.82 30.34 22.57
C ILE A 268 49.07 30.76 23.36
N SER A 269 49.18 30.36 24.63
CA SER A 269 50.34 30.65 25.48
C SER A 269 51.65 30.15 24.86
N GLY A 270 52.52 31.07 24.43
CA GLY A 270 53.83 30.75 23.88
C GLY A 270 54.82 31.91 23.99
N ASP A 271 56.10 31.59 24.17
CA ASP A 271 57.18 32.55 24.46
C ASP A 271 57.45 33.61 23.37
N ARG A 272 56.77 33.52 22.22
CA ARG A 272 56.98 34.37 21.04
C ARG A 272 55.94 35.48 20.87
N LEU A 273 54.92 35.54 21.73
CA LEU A 273 53.88 36.58 21.70
C LEU A 273 53.97 37.48 22.93
N THR A 274 53.85 38.79 22.71
CA THR A 274 53.68 39.76 23.81
C THR A 274 52.29 39.61 24.45
N ARG A 275 52.10 40.10 25.68
CA ARG A 275 50.79 40.04 26.37
C ARG A 275 49.65 40.65 25.55
N ARG A 276 49.91 41.71 24.79
CA ARG A 276 48.92 42.35 23.91
C ARG A 276 48.57 41.48 22.70
N GLN A 277 49.57 40.84 22.08
CA GLN A 277 49.38 39.89 20.99
C GLN A 277 48.61 38.65 21.45
N GLN A 278 48.90 38.16 22.67
CA GLN A 278 48.22 37.03 23.26
C GLN A 278 46.72 37.31 23.44
N LEU A 279 46.35 38.44 24.06
CA LEU A 279 44.95 38.84 24.23
C LEU A 279 44.22 39.01 22.89
N LEU A 280 44.88 39.59 21.88
CA LEU A 280 44.30 39.71 20.55
C LEU A 280 44.06 38.34 19.91
N ALA A 281 45.01 37.42 20.00
CA ALA A 281 44.87 36.06 19.48
C ALA A 281 43.74 35.30 20.20
N GLU A 282 43.63 35.43 21.53
CA GLU A 282 42.54 34.85 22.33
C GLU A 282 41.18 35.37 21.85
N ASN A 283 41.03 36.69 21.68
CA ASN A 283 39.78 37.29 21.20
C ASN A 283 39.42 36.84 19.77
N ILE A 284 40.41 36.72 18.86
CA ILE A 284 40.19 36.25 17.48
C ILE A 284 39.72 34.80 17.46
N VAL A 285 40.37 33.92 18.22
CA VAL A 285 40.00 32.51 18.29
C VAL A 285 38.65 32.34 18.97
N LEU A 286 38.38 33.07 20.06
CA LEU A 286 37.10 33.03 20.75
C LEU A 286 35.97 33.49 19.82
N ALA A 287 36.14 34.60 19.10
CA ALA A 287 35.16 35.08 18.14
C ALA A 287 34.81 34.03 17.07
N ALA A 288 35.81 33.26 16.61
CA ALA A 288 35.63 32.22 15.60
C ALA A 288 35.03 30.91 16.14
N LEU A 289 35.36 30.52 17.38
CA LEU A 289 34.96 29.23 17.97
C LEU A 289 33.70 29.31 18.84
N GLU A 290 33.35 30.49 19.36
CA GLU A 290 32.20 30.67 20.23
C GLU A 290 30.89 30.31 19.52
N GLY A 291 30.15 29.38 20.12
CA GLY A 291 28.91 28.83 19.59
C GLY A 291 29.10 27.81 18.47
N GLN A 292 30.35 27.45 18.15
CA GLN A 292 30.67 26.40 17.18
C GLN A 292 30.98 25.08 17.89
N THR A 293 30.61 23.97 17.24
CA THR A 293 30.89 22.61 17.72
C THR A 293 31.37 21.79 16.54
N ASN A 294 32.43 21.00 16.71
CA ASN A 294 32.89 20.11 15.64
C ASN A 294 32.93 18.64 16.06
N LEU A 295 32.41 18.32 17.24
CA LEU A 295 32.09 16.97 17.64
C LEU A 295 30.60 16.68 17.41
N ILE A 296 30.33 15.62 16.66
CA ILE A 296 29.00 15.07 16.40
C ILE A 296 28.91 13.67 16.99
N GLU A 297 27.69 13.18 17.20
CA GLU A 297 27.48 11.80 17.65
C GLU A 297 28.04 10.79 16.63
N ASP A 298 28.90 9.88 17.11
CA ASP A 298 29.33 8.70 16.37
C ASP A 298 28.37 7.55 16.62
N ARG A 299 27.35 7.48 15.76
CA ARG A 299 26.25 6.52 15.90
C ARG A 299 26.69 5.06 15.78
N GLU A 300 27.71 4.78 14.98
CA GLU A 300 28.23 3.41 14.83
C GLU A 300 28.94 2.96 16.10
N ALA A 301 29.88 3.77 16.59
CA ALA A 301 30.59 3.48 17.84
C ALA A 301 29.65 3.47 19.06
N THR A 302 28.63 4.32 19.08
CA THR A 302 27.59 4.35 20.12
C THR A 302 26.72 3.09 20.07
N LYS A 303 26.32 2.63 18.87
CA LYS A 303 25.57 1.39 18.70
C LYS A 303 26.40 0.16 19.08
N GLU A 304 27.67 0.13 18.69
CA GLU A 304 28.58 -0.94 19.07
C GLU A 304 28.76 -0.99 20.59
N GLN A 305 28.97 0.16 21.23
CA GLN A 305 29.01 0.26 22.69
C GLN A 305 27.70 -0.20 23.33
N ALA A 306 26.55 0.16 22.76
CA ALA A 306 25.26 -0.29 23.25
C ALA A 306 25.05 -1.79 23.09
N THR A 307 25.53 -2.37 22.00
CA THR A 307 25.47 -3.82 21.76
C THR A 307 26.36 -4.55 22.77
N LYS A 308 27.62 -4.12 22.92
CA LYS A 308 28.55 -4.68 23.91
C LYS A 308 28.04 -4.52 25.34
N ALA A 309 27.44 -3.38 25.68
CA ALA A 309 26.86 -3.15 27.00
C ALA A 309 25.64 -4.05 27.26
N VAL A 310 24.83 -4.35 26.24
CA VAL A 310 23.68 -5.27 26.32
C VAL A 310 24.13 -6.73 26.40
N GLU A 311 25.18 -7.10 25.68
CA GLU A 311 25.78 -8.45 25.72
C GLU A 311 26.51 -8.72 27.04
N ALA A 312 27.07 -7.69 27.66
CA ALA A 312 27.69 -7.76 28.98
C ALA A 312 26.67 -7.82 30.13
N VAL A 313 25.36 -7.68 29.86
CA VAL A 313 24.33 -7.90 30.89
C VAL A 313 24.18 -9.39 31.12
N ASP A 314 24.65 -9.84 32.28
CA ASP A 314 24.40 -11.19 32.76
C ASP A 314 22.90 -11.49 32.77
N MET A 315 22.55 -12.69 32.30
CA MET A 315 21.17 -13.16 32.32
C MET A 315 20.69 -13.22 33.77
N VAL A 316 19.49 -12.66 34.03
CA VAL A 316 18.88 -12.76 35.35
C VAL A 316 18.35 -14.17 35.50
N MET A 317 18.96 -14.92 36.43
CA MET A 317 18.53 -16.27 36.78
C MET A 317 17.70 -16.19 38.05
N SER A 318 16.60 -16.92 38.09
CA SER A 318 15.89 -17.21 39.34
C SER A 318 16.27 -18.64 39.75
N ASP A 319 16.90 -18.77 40.91
CA ASP A 319 17.27 -20.05 41.52
C ASP A 319 16.33 -20.42 42.67
N ALA A 320 16.11 -21.71 42.83
CA ALA A 320 15.44 -22.27 44.00
C ALA A 320 16.08 -23.60 44.39
N GLN A 321 16.24 -23.82 45.69
CA GLN A 321 16.70 -25.10 46.25
C GLN A 321 15.52 -26.02 46.56
N ALA A 322 15.72 -27.33 46.43
CA ALA A 322 14.74 -28.34 46.78
C ALA A 322 14.22 -28.12 48.21
N GLY A 323 12.90 -28.03 48.37
CA GLY A 323 12.24 -27.77 49.65
C GLY A 323 12.09 -26.30 50.04
N GLN A 324 12.59 -25.35 49.24
CA GLN A 324 12.41 -23.91 49.46
C GLN A 324 10.98 -23.46 49.11
N ILE A 325 10.37 -22.64 49.97
CA ILE A 325 9.08 -22.01 49.69
C ILE A 325 9.27 -20.91 48.65
N ILE A 326 8.62 -21.04 47.49
CA ILE A 326 8.63 -20.05 46.40
C ILE A 326 7.64 -18.92 46.71
N VAL A 327 6.40 -19.26 47.09
CA VAL A 327 5.35 -18.31 47.48
C VAL A 327 4.43 -18.94 48.53
N LYS A 328 3.99 -18.17 49.52
CA LYS A 328 3.03 -18.66 50.53
C LYS A 328 1.59 -18.46 50.07
N ALA A 329 0.68 -19.28 50.62
CA ALA A 329 -0.75 -19.11 50.41
C ALA A 329 -1.20 -17.69 50.85
N GLY A 330 -1.94 -17.00 49.99
CA GLY A 330 -2.44 -15.63 50.23
C GLY A 330 -1.50 -14.50 49.77
N GLU A 331 -0.27 -14.81 49.33
CA GLU A 331 0.66 -13.82 48.79
C GLU A 331 0.49 -13.63 47.28
N THR A 332 0.78 -12.42 46.79
CA THR A 332 0.78 -12.10 45.36
C THR A 332 2.07 -12.59 44.69
N ILE A 333 1.92 -13.29 43.56
CA ILE A 333 3.05 -13.85 42.81
C ILE A 333 3.83 -12.72 42.11
N THR A 334 5.11 -12.58 42.45
CA THR A 334 6.05 -11.68 41.78
C THR A 334 6.62 -12.31 40.49
N GLN A 335 7.29 -11.51 39.65
CA GLN A 335 7.90 -12.00 38.40
C GLN A 335 8.88 -13.16 38.61
N ALA A 336 9.82 -13.00 39.54
CA ALA A 336 10.82 -14.04 39.83
C ALA A 336 10.16 -15.34 40.34
N GLN A 337 9.14 -15.21 41.18
CA GLN A 337 8.35 -16.36 41.64
C GLN A 337 7.59 -17.03 40.50
N PHE A 338 6.99 -16.24 39.59
CA PHE A 338 6.31 -16.77 38.42
C PHE A 338 7.25 -17.57 37.50
N VAL A 339 8.47 -17.07 37.24
CA VAL A 339 9.48 -17.78 36.44
C VAL A 339 9.82 -19.13 37.04
N LEU A 340 9.99 -19.20 38.37
CA LEU A 340 10.21 -20.47 39.07
C LEU A 340 8.99 -21.39 38.99
N ILE A 341 7.80 -20.87 39.31
CA ILE A 341 6.54 -21.63 39.29
C ILE A 341 6.26 -22.21 37.90
N ASP A 342 6.42 -21.40 36.84
CA ASP A 342 6.19 -21.83 35.46
C ASP A 342 7.30 -22.77 34.95
N GLY A 343 8.56 -22.51 35.33
CA GLY A 343 9.70 -23.37 35.00
C GLY A 343 9.58 -24.77 35.58
N PHE A 344 9.08 -24.90 36.83
CA PHE A 344 8.77 -26.19 37.45
C PHE A 344 7.46 -26.81 36.95
N GLY A 345 6.72 -26.16 36.04
CA GLY A 345 5.41 -26.63 35.57
C GLY A 345 4.30 -26.54 36.62
N LEU A 346 4.51 -25.77 37.68
CA LEU A 346 3.58 -25.58 38.81
C LEU A 346 2.60 -24.42 38.58
N SER A 347 2.65 -23.73 37.44
CA SER A 347 1.76 -22.59 37.11
C SER A 347 0.30 -22.99 36.83
N GLU A 348 -0.03 -24.28 36.95
CA GLU A 348 -1.32 -24.90 36.69
C GLU A 348 -1.94 -24.43 35.37
N ARG A 349 -1.15 -24.50 34.29
CA ARG A 349 -1.62 -24.08 32.97
C ARG A 349 -2.88 -24.82 32.57
N GLY A 350 -3.87 -24.08 32.08
CA GLY A 350 -5.15 -24.65 31.71
C GLY A 350 -5.93 -23.78 30.75
N ILE A 351 -7.14 -24.25 30.44
CA ILE A 351 -8.04 -23.58 29.51
C ILE A 351 -8.73 -22.39 30.21
N ASN A 352 -8.51 -21.19 29.68
CA ASN A 352 -9.27 -20.01 30.07
C ASN A 352 -10.61 -19.98 29.31
N TRP A 353 -11.64 -20.59 29.92
CA TRP A 353 -12.99 -20.65 29.38
C TRP A 353 -13.62 -19.28 29.14
N MET A 354 -13.33 -18.27 29.99
CA MET A 354 -13.84 -16.91 29.77
C MET A 354 -13.20 -16.26 28.53
N GLY A 355 -11.88 -16.42 28.37
CA GLY A 355 -11.14 -15.96 27.19
C GLY A 355 -11.65 -16.62 25.90
N LEU A 356 -11.83 -17.94 25.90
CA LEU A 356 -12.43 -18.66 24.78
C LEU A 356 -13.88 -18.26 24.51
N GLY A 357 -14.70 -18.07 25.55
CA GLY A 357 -16.06 -17.57 25.42
C GLY A 357 -16.13 -16.18 24.77
N SER A 358 -15.24 -15.27 25.19
CA SER A 358 -15.13 -13.93 24.57
C SER A 358 -14.70 -14.01 23.10
N THR A 359 -13.76 -14.90 22.78
CA THR A 359 -13.33 -15.18 21.40
C THR A 359 -14.48 -15.72 20.56
N ALA A 360 -15.27 -16.64 21.11
CA ALA A 360 -16.42 -17.24 20.41
C ALA A 360 -17.48 -16.19 20.07
N ILE A 361 -17.77 -15.27 21.01
CA ILE A 361 -18.69 -14.16 20.79
C ILE A 361 -18.15 -13.22 19.70
N LEU A 362 -16.86 -12.88 19.74
CA LEU A 362 -16.22 -12.03 18.74
C LEU A 362 -16.28 -12.65 17.33
N VAL A 363 -15.91 -13.92 17.19
CA VAL A 363 -15.95 -14.65 15.92
C VAL A 363 -17.38 -14.77 15.40
N THR A 364 -18.33 -15.12 16.27
CA THR A 364 -19.75 -15.21 15.88
C THR A 364 -20.27 -13.85 15.41
N SER A 365 -19.89 -12.77 16.08
CA SER A 365 -20.27 -11.41 15.70
C SER A 365 -19.64 -11.00 14.36
N ALA A 366 -18.39 -11.37 14.11
CA ALA A 366 -17.71 -11.12 12.84
C ALA A 366 -18.40 -11.85 11.68
N ILE A 367 -18.66 -13.15 11.81
CA ILE A 367 -19.35 -13.93 10.77
C ILE A 367 -20.79 -13.43 10.59
N GLY A 368 -21.49 -13.10 11.68
CA GLY A 368 -22.81 -12.49 11.64
C GLY A 368 -22.83 -11.19 10.84
N THR A 369 -21.85 -10.30 11.09
CA THR A 369 -21.68 -9.05 10.33
C THR A 369 -21.45 -9.31 8.85
N PHE A 370 -20.55 -10.24 8.50
CA PHE A 370 -20.31 -10.62 7.11
C PHE A 370 -21.59 -11.13 6.42
N CYS A 371 -22.34 -12.02 7.08
CA CYS A 371 -23.60 -12.54 6.57
C CYS A 371 -24.66 -11.44 6.38
N LEU A 372 -24.76 -10.48 7.30
CA LEU A 372 -25.67 -9.34 7.18
C LEU A 372 -25.33 -8.47 5.97
N VAL A 373 -24.05 -8.20 5.73
CA VAL A 373 -23.60 -7.45 4.54
C VAL A 373 -23.93 -8.22 3.26
N ALA A 374 -23.65 -9.52 3.20
CA ALA A 374 -23.97 -10.36 2.05
C ALA A 374 -25.48 -10.40 1.73
N GLN A 375 -26.32 -10.46 2.76
CA GLN A 375 -27.78 -10.42 2.62
C GLN A 375 -28.27 -9.07 2.10
N ARG A 376 -27.75 -7.94 2.61
CA ARG A 376 -28.11 -6.59 2.15
C ARG A 376 -27.73 -6.34 0.69
N LEU A 377 -26.68 -7.00 0.19
CA LEU A 377 -26.26 -6.90 -1.20
C LEU A 377 -27.03 -7.82 -2.15
N HIS A 378 -28.02 -8.59 -1.65
CA HIS A 378 -28.76 -9.60 -2.41
C HIS A 378 -27.85 -10.56 -3.19
N ARG A 379 -26.67 -10.89 -2.63
CA ARG A 379 -25.70 -11.81 -3.25
C ARG A 379 -25.92 -13.22 -2.68
N PRO A 380 -26.53 -14.15 -3.42
CA PRO A 380 -26.71 -15.52 -2.94
C PRO A 380 -25.36 -16.25 -2.93
N LEU A 381 -24.84 -16.52 -1.72
CA LEU A 381 -23.63 -17.34 -1.53
C LEU A 381 -24.01 -18.82 -1.38
N ARG A 382 -23.29 -19.70 -2.07
CA ARG A 382 -23.44 -21.16 -1.97
C ARG A 382 -22.67 -21.68 -0.75
N HIS A 383 -22.95 -22.93 -0.36
CA HIS A 383 -22.23 -23.57 0.76
C HIS A 383 -20.71 -23.62 0.54
N ARG A 384 -20.26 -23.87 -0.69
CA ARG A 384 -18.84 -23.88 -1.05
C ARG A 384 -18.19 -22.50 -0.89
N ASP A 385 -18.94 -21.44 -1.16
CA ASP A 385 -18.45 -20.06 -1.02
C ASP A 385 -18.19 -19.73 0.46
N PHE A 386 -19.07 -20.14 1.37
CA PHE A 386 -18.83 -19.99 2.82
C PHE A 386 -17.60 -20.77 3.30
N ILE A 387 -17.35 -21.97 2.75
CA ILE A 387 -16.14 -22.74 3.06
C ILE A 387 -14.89 -22.01 2.57
N LEU A 388 -14.90 -21.48 1.34
CA LEU A 388 -13.77 -20.72 0.80
C LEU A 388 -13.49 -19.47 1.65
N LEU A 389 -14.52 -18.69 1.96
CA LEU A 389 -14.39 -17.49 2.80
C LEU A 389 -13.86 -17.83 4.19
N GLY A 390 -14.34 -18.92 4.79
CA GLY A 390 -13.81 -19.45 6.05
C GLY A 390 -12.33 -19.80 5.94
N LEU A 391 -11.94 -20.59 4.92
CA LEU A 391 -10.54 -20.94 4.64
C LEU A 391 -9.65 -19.71 4.52
N LEU A 392 -10.09 -18.69 3.79
CA LEU A 392 -9.35 -17.43 3.67
C LEU A 392 -9.26 -16.68 5.00
N SER A 393 -10.30 -16.67 5.83
CA SER A 393 -10.26 -16.08 7.18
C SER A 393 -9.27 -16.76 8.13
N PHE A 394 -9.00 -18.07 7.96
CA PHE A 394 -8.05 -18.79 8.81
C PHE A 394 -6.59 -18.41 8.56
N THR A 395 -6.28 -18.00 7.33
CA THR A 395 -4.90 -17.86 6.90
C THR A 395 -4.12 -16.80 7.70
N THR A 396 -4.67 -15.61 7.92
CA THR A 396 -3.95 -14.53 8.63
C THR A 396 -3.68 -14.85 10.10
N PRO A 397 -4.66 -15.32 10.91
CA PRO A 397 -4.39 -15.74 12.28
C PRO A 397 -3.39 -16.90 12.38
N ILE A 398 -3.42 -17.87 11.45
CA ILE A 398 -2.46 -18.98 11.44
C ILE A 398 -1.03 -18.47 11.21
N LEU A 399 -0.83 -17.54 10.27
CA LEU A 399 0.48 -16.94 10.03
C LEU A 399 0.99 -16.17 11.26
N ALA A 400 0.08 -15.49 11.97
CA ALA A 400 0.41 -14.79 13.21
C ALA A 400 0.86 -15.76 14.33
N ILE A 401 0.18 -16.90 14.48
CA ILE A 401 0.56 -17.95 15.44
C ILE A 401 1.91 -18.58 15.06
N ALA A 402 2.18 -18.74 13.76
CA ALA A 402 3.45 -19.25 13.26
C ALA A 402 4.61 -18.22 13.37
N HIS A 403 4.38 -17.05 13.97
CA HIS A 403 5.34 -15.95 14.09
C HIS A 403 5.94 -15.51 12.73
N ILE A 404 5.17 -15.63 11.65
CA ILE A 404 5.57 -15.15 10.33
C ILE A 404 5.34 -13.63 10.30
N PRO A 405 6.38 -12.80 10.07
CA PRO A 405 6.28 -11.34 10.20
C PRO A 405 5.49 -10.66 9.07
N PHE A 406 4.88 -11.42 8.16
CA PHE A 406 4.16 -10.88 7.01
C PHE A 406 2.69 -11.30 7.03
N THR A 407 1.80 -10.33 6.80
CA THR A 407 0.37 -10.60 6.70
C THR A 407 -0.04 -10.89 5.26
N ASN A 408 -0.97 -11.80 5.08
CA ASN A 408 -1.49 -12.18 3.76
C ASN A 408 -2.84 -11.50 3.42
N LEU A 409 -3.19 -10.42 4.13
CA LEU A 409 -4.45 -9.70 3.94
C LEU A 409 -4.60 -9.13 2.53
N ALA A 410 -3.48 -8.81 1.85
CA ALA A 410 -3.46 -8.46 0.42
C ALA A 410 -4.03 -9.58 -0.46
N ALA A 411 -3.61 -10.83 -0.24
CA ALA A 411 -4.12 -11.99 -0.98
C ALA A 411 -5.61 -12.23 -0.69
N VAL A 412 -6.02 -12.13 0.59
CA VAL A 412 -7.42 -12.27 0.98
C VAL A 412 -8.29 -11.21 0.30
N GLY A 413 -7.87 -9.94 0.36
CA GLY A 413 -8.58 -8.83 -0.28
C GLY A 413 -8.70 -9.01 -1.79
N LEU A 414 -7.61 -9.40 -2.45
CA LEU A 414 -7.58 -9.65 -3.89
C LEU A 414 -8.55 -10.76 -4.28
N LEU A 415 -8.41 -11.95 -3.69
CA LEU A 415 -9.21 -13.12 -4.04
C LEU A 415 -10.70 -12.89 -3.78
N VAL A 416 -11.04 -12.38 -2.60
CA VAL A 416 -12.46 -12.15 -2.25
C VAL A 416 -13.05 -11.05 -3.13
N SER A 417 -12.28 -10.03 -3.50
CA SER A 417 -12.80 -9.00 -4.41
C SER A 417 -12.99 -9.52 -5.82
N SER A 418 -12.09 -10.36 -6.31
CA SER A 418 -12.20 -10.96 -7.64
C SER A 418 -13.36 -11.96 -7.74
N PHE A 419 -13.67 -12.70 -6.67
CA PHE A 419 -14.75 -13.70 -6.67
C PHE A 419 -16.12 -13.14 -6.29
N TYR A 420 -16.18 -12.27 -5.28
CA TYR A 420 -17.43 -11.87 -4.62
C TYR A 420 -17.70 -10.37 -4.66
N GLY A 421 -16.74 -9.58 -5.16
CA GLY A 421 -16.84 -8.14 -5.35
C GLY A 421 -16.28 -7.31 -4.19
N PRO A 422 -16.08 -6.00 -4.41
CA PRO A 422 -15.29 -5.16 -3.51
C PRO A 422 -15.86 -5.03 -2.08
N THR A 423 -17.18 -4.89 -1.95
CA THR A 423 -17.82 -4.66 -0.64
C THR A 423 -17.64 -5.85 0.31
N LEU A 424 -17.77 -7.07 -0.20
CA LEU A 424 -17.55 -8.29 0.60
C LEU A 424 -16.07 -8.46 0.93
N ALA A 425 -15.17 -8.11 0.01
CA ALA A 425 -13.74 -8.16 0.24
C ALA A 425 -13.27 -7.18 1.32
N VAL A 426 -13.74 -5.93 1.28
CA VAL A 426 -13.43 -4.93 2.32
C VAL A 426 -13.92 -5.41 3.68
N THR A 427 -15.16 -5.90 3.74
CA THR A 427 -15.74 -6.47 4.97
C THR A 427 -14.87 -7.62 5.51
N GLN A 428 -14.49 -8.55 4.64
CA GLN A 428 -13.66 -9.70 5.00
C GLN A 428 -12.29 -9.28 5.54
N VAL A 429 -11.61 -8.34 4.87
CA VAL A 429 -10.29 -7.85 5.28
C VAL A 429 -10.37 -7.18 6.66
N LEU A 430 -11.35 -6.30 6.88
CA LEU A 430 -11.52 -5.61 8.16
C LEU A 430 -11.80 -6.58 9.30
N LEU A 431 -12.69 -7.56 9.08
CA LEU A 431 -13.02 -8.57 10.09
C LEU A 431 -11.80 -9.46 10.39
N THR A 432 -11.09 -9.93 9.37
CA THR A 432 -9.91 -10.80 9.55
C THR A 432 -8.75 -10.04 10.22
N ALA A 433 -8.55 -8.76 9.88
CA ALA A 433 -7.60 -7.89 10.55
C ALA A 433 -7.97 -7.66 12.03
N GLY A 434 -9.25 -7.42 12.32
CA GLY A 434 -9.75 -7.25 13.70
C GLY A 434 -9.60 -8.52 14.55
N LEU A 435 -9.86 -9.69 13.98
CA LEU A 435 -9.62 -10.97 14.65
C LEU A 435 -8.12 -11.20 14.90
N SER A 436 -7.27 -10.83 13.95
CA SER A 436 -5.81 -10.94 14.10
C SER A 436 -5.27 -9.98 15.18
N LEU A 437 -5.81 -8.75 15.26
CA LEU A 437 -5.50 -7.78 16.30
C LEU A 437 -5.79 -8.34 17.70
N PHE A 438 -6.95 -8.99 17.88
CA PHE A 438 -7.34 -9.62 19.13
C PHE A 438 -6.44 -10.82 19.49
N SER A 439 -5.96 -11.56 18.49
CA SER A 439 -5.05 -12.71 18.68
C SER A 439 -3.64 -12.28 19.13
N ILE A 440 -3.09 -11.23 18.52
CA ILE A 440 -1.69 -10.78 18.73
C ILE A 440 -1.56 -9.90 20.00
N GLN A 441 -2.66 -9.38 20.55
CA GLN A 441 -2.67 -8.49 21.72
C GLN A 441 -1.90 -7.17 21.55
N GLY A 442 -1.96 -6.58 20.36
CA GLY A 442 -1.30 -5.29 20.14
C GLY A 442 -1.40 -4.80 18.71
N ILE A 443 -1.31 -3.49 18.54
CA ILE A 443 -1.23 -2.87 17.22
C ILE A 443 0.23 -2.96 16.75
N SER A 444 0.50 -3.85 15.80
CA SER A 444 1.79 -3.94 15.11
C SER A 444 1.77 -3.17 13.78
N ALA A 445 2.89 -2.58 13.39
CA ALA A 445 3.04 -1.92 12.09
C ALA A 445 2.71 -2.85 10.91
N ASP A 446 3.04 -4.14 11.03
CA ASP A 446 2.82 -5.20 10.04
C ASP A 446 1.34 -5.42 9.75
N LEU A 447 0.52 -5.44 10.82
CA LEU A 447 -0.92 -5.59 10.72
C LEU A 447 -1.57 -4.35 10.10
N ILE A 448 -1.10 -3.15 10.43
CA ILE A 448 -1.58 -1.90 9.82
C ILE A 448 -1.24 -1.90 8.32
N ALA A 449 0.03 -2.07 7.97
CA ALA A 449 0.49 -2.12 6.58
C ALA A 449 -0.25 -3.20 5.79
N GLY A 450 -0.36 -4.40 6.38
CA GLY A 450 -1.15 -5.52 5.88
C GLY A 450 -2.59 -5.17 5.56
N THR A 451 -3.27 -4.54 6.51
CA THR A 451 -4.68 -4.13 6.38
C THR A 451 -4.85 -3.10 5.27
N ILE A 452 -3.96 -2.11 5.15
CA ILE A 452 -4.01 -1.13 4.06
C ILE A 452 -3.82 -1.81 2.70
N GLY A 453 -2.82 -2.68 2.57
CA GLY A 453 -2.62 -3.45 1.33
C GLY A 453 -3.81 -4.36 1.00
N GLY A 454 -4.41 -5.00 2.01
CA GLY A 454 -5.64 -5.79 1.88
C GLY A 454 -6.84 -4.97 1.44
N LEU A 455 -7.03 -3.78 1.99
CA LEU A 455 -8.11 -2.87 1.61
C LEU A 455 -7.94 -2.35 0.18
N LEU A 456 -6.70 -1.98 -0.21
CA LEU A 456 -6.40 -1.57 -1.57
C LEU A 456 -6.72 -2.69 -2.58
N ALA A 457 -6.28 -3.91 -2.28
CA ALA A 457 -6.61 -5.09 -3.06
C ALA A 457 -8.14 -5.32 -3.14
N ALA A 458 -8.81 -5.24 -2.00
CA ALA A 458 -10.25 -5.46 -1.87
C ALA A 458 -11.09 -4.44 -2.65
N MET A 459 -10.65 -3.18 -2.75
CA MET A 459 -11.42 -2.14 -3.44
C MET A 459 -11.29 -2.20 -4.97
N ILE A 460 -10.13 -2.64 -5.46
CA ILE A 460 -9.75 -2.50 -6.88
C ILE A 460 -9.87 -3.81 -7.64
N ALA A 461 -9.43 -4.95 -7.06
CA ALA A 461 -9.20 -6.19 -7.83
C ALA A 461 -10.43 -6.70 -8.59
N GLY A 462 -11.64 -6.58 -8.04
CA GLY A 462 -12.88 -7.02 -8.70
C GLY A 462 -13.30 -6.19 -9.92
N LYS A 463 -12.71 -5.00 -10.10
CA LYS A 463 -12.98 -4.12 -11.24
C LYS A 463 -12.04 -4.38 -12.42
N LEU A 464 -10.91 -5.04 -12.17
CA LEU A 464 -9.89 -5.27 -13.18
C LEU A 464 -10.29 -6.41 -14.13
N ARG A 465 -9.78 -6.36 -15.36
CA ARG A 465 -10.15 -7.27 -16.46
C ARG A 465 -8.95 -7.94 -17.13
N SER A 466 -7.73 -7.55 -16.78
CA SER A 466 -6.50 -8.16 -17.28
C SER A 466 -5.55 -8.59 -16.15
N ARG A 467 -4.68 -9.57 -16.45
CA ARG A 467 -3.62 -10.00 -15.52
C ARG A 467 -2.58 -8.91 -15.31
N ASP A 468 -2.31 -8.11 -16.33
CA ASP A 468 -1.37 -6.98 -16.27
C ASP A 468 -1.87 -5.92 -15.29
N GLU A 469 -3.17 -5.56 -15.33
CA GLU A 469 -3.78 -4.67 -14.34
C GLU A 469 -3.66 -5.20 -12.91
N LEU A 470 -3.90 -6.50 -12.69
CA LEU A 470 -3.74 -7.11 -11.36
C LEU A 470 -2.27 -7.12 -10.90
N SER A 471 -1.32 -7.28 -11.83
CA SER A 471 0.11 -7.20 -11.52
C SER A 471 0.52 -5.78 -11.12
N LEU A 472 -0.01 -4.76 -11.82
CA LEU A 472 0.18 -3.35 -11.48
C LEU A 472 -0.44 -3.01 -10.13
N LEU A 473 -1.63 -3.55 -9.83
CA LEU A 473 -2.23 -3.45 -8.50
C LEU A 473 -1.32 -4.09 -7.44
N GLY A 474 -0.70 -5.24 -7.73
CA GLY A 474 0.29 -5.87 -6.86
C GLY A 474 1.47 -4.96 -6.53
N MET A 475 2.01 -4.24 -7.53
CA MET A 475 3.05 -3.22 -7.30
C MET A 475 2.54 -2.08 -6.42
N GLY A 476 1.32 -1.57 -6.68
CA GLY A 476 0.69 -0.55 -5.84
C GLY A 476 0.47 -0.99 -4.39
N ILE A 477 0.06 -2.25 -4.19
CA ILE A 477 -0.03 -2.89 -2.88
C ILE A 477 1.34 -2.90 -2.21
N GLY A 478 2.39 -3.36 -2.89
CA GLY A 478 3.75 -3.37 -2.34
C GLY A 478 4.24 -1.99 -1.91
N VAL A 479 4.09 -0.97 -2.77
CA VAL A 479 4.45 0.41 -2.44
C VAL A 479 3.65 0.91 -1.24
N SER A 480 2.34 0.65 -1.19
CA SER A 480 1.49 1.07 -0.08
C SER A 480 1.88 0.41 1.25
N GLN A 481 2.17 -0.90 1.23
CA GLN A 481 2.55 -1.64 2.44
C GLN A 481 3.91 -1.19 2.95
N GLY A 482 4.92 -1.08 2.07
CA GLY A 482 6.24 -0.59 2.45
C GLY A 482 6.19 0.85 2.96
N GLY A 483 5.43 1.73 2.30
CA GLY A 483 5.24 3.11 2.71
C GLY A 483 4.52 3.28 4.04
N VAL A 484 3.44 2.53 4.27
CA VAL A 484 2.68 2.55 5.54
C VAL A 484 3.51 1.97 6.68
N TYR A 485 4.24 0.87 6.44
CA TYR A 485 5.14 0.32 7.44
C TYR A 485 6.21 1.35 7.85
N LEU A 486 6.85 1.97 6.86
CA LEU A 486 7.84 3.03 7.10
C LEU A 486 7.24 4.19 7.90
N LEU A 487 6.08 4.71 7.48
CA LEU A 487 5.42 5.83 8.15
C LEU A 487 5.03 5.47 9.60
N THR A 488 4.45 4.29 9.81
CA THR A 488 4.05 3.82 11.15
C THR A 488 5.26 3.74 12.06
N TYR A 489 6.37 3.19 11.57
CA TYR A 489 7.59 3.09 12.35
C TYR A 489 8.22 4.46 12.65
N LEU A 490 8.18 5.40 11.69
CA LEU A 490 8.66 6.78 11.89
C LEU A 490 7.84 7.52 12.96
N ILE A 491 6.53 7.28 13.05
CA ILE A 491 5.67 7.88 14.08
C ILE A 491 5.98 7.31 15.47
N VAL A 492 6.27 6.01 15.55
CA VAL A 492 6.54 5.31 16.83
C VAL A 492 7.98 5.53 17.31
N SER A 493 8.93 5.82 16.42
CA SER A 493 10.36 5.95 16.76
C SER A 493 10.83 7.41 16.82
N ALA A 494 11.22 7.87 18.01
CA ALA A 494 11.67 9.26 18.26
C ALA A 494 13.08 9.61 17.76
N THR A 495 13.74 8.76 16.96
CA THR A 495 15.12 8.97 16.51
C THR A 495 15.22 8.94 14.98
N ALA A 496 15.39 10.11 14.35
CA ALA A 496 15.48 10.34 12.90
C ALA A 496 16.74 9.74 12.19
N SER A 497 17.46 8.90 12.92
CA SER A 497 18.83 8.49 12.69
C SER A 497 18.95 7.07 12.09
N THR A 498 17.93 6.24 12.34
CA THR A 498 17.88 4.81 11.99
C THR A 498 17.18 4.53 10.65
N ILE A 499 16.81 5.59 9.92
CA ILE A 499 15.87 5.58 8.78
C ILE A 499 16.44 4.85 7.55
N ILE A 500 17.72 5.05 7.21
CA ILE A 500 18.26 4.59 5.93
C ILE A 500 18.79 3.15 5.99
N TYR A 501 19.54 2.78 7.04
CA TYR A 501 20.27 1.51 7.07
C TYR A 501 19.50 0.32 7.66
N THR A 502 18.42 0.56 8.40
CA THR A 502 17.62 -0.53 9.03
C THR A 502 16.15 -0.48 8.62
N LEU A 503 15.59 0.71 8.56
CA LEU A 503 14.17 0.89 8.27
C LEU A 503 13.83 0.75 6.80
N LEU A 504 14.60 1.37 5.91
CA LEU A 504 14.33 1.28 4.48
C LEU A 504 14.43 -0.17 3.94
N PRO A 505 15.43 -1.00 4.32
CA PRO A 505 15.46 -2.40 3.93
C PRO A 505 14.26 -3.20 4.46
N THR A 506 13.88 -3.01 5.73
CA THR A 506 12.69 -3.70 6.28
C THR A 506 11.40 -3.26 5.58
N ALA A 507 11.19 -1.97 5.37
CA ALA A 507 10.06 -1.44 4.62
C ALA A 507 10.01 -1.98 3.18
N LEU A 508 11.17 -2.13 2.52
CA LEU A 508 11.27 -2.77 1.22
C LEU A 508 10.84 -4.25 1.29
N VAL A 509 11.30 -5.00 2.29
CA VAL A 509 10.88 -6.40 2.50
C VAL A 509 9.37 -6.49 2.72
N TYR A 510 8.76 -5.59 3.50
CA TYR A 510 7.30 -5.53 3.65
C TYR A 510 6.61 -5.21 2.32
N GLY A 511 7.13 -4.27 1.53
CA GLY A 511 6.59 -3.99 0.20
C GLY A 511 6.69 -5.19 -0.75
N LEU A 512 7.84 -5.88 -0.75
CA LEU A 512 8.01 -7.12 -1.51
C LEU A 512 7.08 -8.23 -1.02
N SER A 513 6.76 -8.28 0.28
CA SER A 513 5.79 -9.25 0.82
C SER A 513 4.38 -9.03 0.26
N GLY A 514 3.95 -7.78 0.08
CA GLY A 514 2.66 -7.45 -0.56
C GLY A 514 2.59 -7.89 -2.02
N ILE A 515 3.69 -7.69 -2.75
CA ILE A 515 3.82 -8.19 -4.13
C ILE A 515 3.79 -9.71 -4.13
N ALA A 516 4.54 -10.37 -3.26
CA ALA A 516 4.60 -11.82 -3.16
C ALA A 516 3.23 -12.42 -2.86
N TRP A 517 2.46 -11.86 -1.92
CA TRP A 517 1.09 -12.30 -1.63
C TRP A 517 0.13 -12.08 -2.80
N THR A 518 0.32 -11.02 -3.58
CA THR A 518 -0.43 -10.80 -4.82
C THR A 518 -0.11 -11.89 -5.85
N VAL A 519 1.17 -12.20 -6.06
CA VAL A 519 1.60 -13.29 -6.96
C VAL A 519 1.04 -14.63 -6.52
N ILE A 520 1.09 -14.94 -5.22
CA ILE A 520 0.50 -16.16 -4.65
C ILE A 520 -1.01 -16.21 -4.91
N ALA A 521 -1.72 -15.11 -4.69
CA ALA A 521 -3.16 -15.02 -4.94
C ALA A 521 -3.50 -15.27 -6.42
N LEU A 522 -2.76 -14.64 -7.35
CA LEU A 522 -2.93 -14.84 -8.79
C LEU A 522 -2.61 -16.27 -9.22
N GLY A 523 -1.57 -16.87 -8.65
CA GLY A 523 -1.20 -18.27 -8.90
C GLY A 523 -2.24 -19.25 -8.36
N LEU A 524 -2.87 -18.94 -7.22
CA LEU A 524 -3.85 -19.80 -6.57
C LEU A 524 -5.27 -19.64 -7.17
N SER A 525 -5.59 -18.48 -7.76
CA SER A 525 -6.94 -18.17 -8.28
C SER A 525 -7.51 -19.26 -9.20
N PRO A 526 -6.81 -19.77 -10.24
CA PRO A 526 -7.37 -20.77 -11.16
C PRO A 526 -7.75 -22.08 -10.47
N TYR A 527 -7.01 -22.46 -9.41
CA TYR A 527 -7.29 -23.66 -8.63
C TYR A 527 -8.51 -23.47 -7.73
N LEU A 528 -8.66 -22.30 -7.12
CA LEU A 528 -9.83 -21.95 -6.32
C LEU A 528 -11.08 -21.84 -7.20
N GLU A 529 -10.98 -21.21 -8.37
CA GLU A 529 -12.03 -21.15 -9.39
C GLU A 529 -12.56 -22.55 -9.71
N ARG A 530 -11.66 -23.51 -9.96
CA ARG A 530 -12.06 -24.89 -10.28
C ARG A 530 -12.62 -25.67 -9.09
N CYS A 531 -12.02 -25.55 -7.90
CA CYS A 531 -12.45 -26.30 -6.72
C CYS A 531 -13.79 -25.79 -6.16
N PHE A 532 -13.97 -24.47 -6.17
CA PHE A 532 -15.15 -23.81 -5.61
C PHE A 532 -16.19 -23.42 -6.66
N ASP A 533 -15.92 -23.65 -7.95
CA ASP A 533 -16.79 -23.30 -9.08
C ASP A 533 -17.18 -21.81 -9.04
N VAL A 534 -16.19 -20.96 -8.75
CA VAL A 534 -16.30 -19.48 -8.81
C VAL A 534 -15.66 -19.00 -10.11
N VAL A 535 -16.15 -17.88 -10.64
CA VAL A 535 -15.62 -17.31 -11.87
C VAL A 535 -15.18 -15.87 -11.65
N THR A 536 -14.00 -15.52 -12.15
CA THR A 536 -13.50 -14.15 -12.18
C THR A 536 -13.80 -13.50 -13.53
N PRO A 537 -13.90 -12.17 -13.61
CA PRO A 537 -14.01 -11.47 -14.89
C PRO A 537 -12.87 -11.82 -15.86
N ILE A 538 -11.64 -11.99 -15.34
CA ILE A 538 -10.48 -12.39 -16.14
C ILE A 538 -10.67 -13.80 -16.70
N ARG A 539 -11.16 -14.74 -15.89
CA ARG A 539 -11.42 -16.10 -16.36
C ARG A 539 -12.45 -16.13 -17.49
N LEU A 540 -13.49 -15.29 -17.43
CA LEU A 540 -14.45 -15.13 -18.52
C LEU A 540 -13.77 -14.61 -19.80
N VAL A 541 -12.97 -13.55 -19.68
CA VAL A 541 -12.20 -13.00 -20.81
C VAL A 541 -11.26 -14.07 -21.41
N GLU A 542 -10.56 -14.85 -20.59
CA GLU A 542 -9.71 -15.95 -21.05
C GLU A 542 -10.51 -17.01 -21.82
N LEU A 543 -11.67 -17.43 -21.28
CA LEU A 543 -12.54 -18.41 -21.92
C LEU A 543 -13.17 -17.88 -23.20
N SER A 544 -13.31 -16.55 -23.35
CA SER A 544 -13.82 -15.92 -24.58
C SER A 544 -12.80 -15.84 -25.72
N ASN A 545 -11.53 -16.19 -25.47
CA ASN A 545 -10.50 -16.21 -26.50
C ASN A 545 -10.80 -17.29 -27.55
N PRO A 546 -10.97 -16.96 -28.84
CA PRO A 546 -11.25 -17.93 -29.90
C PRO A 546 -10.17 -19.02 -30.06
N ASN A 547 -8.95 -18.75 -29.59
CA ASN A 547 -7.85 -19.73 -29.61
C ASN A 547 -7.95 -20.78 -28.50
N CYS A 548 -8.94 -20.70 -27.60
CA CYS A 548 -9.25 -21.79 -26.69
C CYS A 548 -9.52 -23.07 -27.48
N SER A 549 -9.03 -24.21 -26.97
CA SER A 549 -9.07 -25.49 -27.70
C SER A 549 -10.47 -25.85 -28.21
N LEU A 550 -11.49 -25.63 -27.39
CA LEU A 550 -12.87 -25.98 -27.72
C LEU A 550 -13.51 -25.01 -28.73
N LEU A 551 -13.23 -23.71 -28.65
CA LEU A 551 -13.72 -22.72 -29.63
C LEU A 551 -13.01 -22.85 -30.97
N LYS A 552 -11.71 -23.15 -30.96
CA LYS A 552 -10.94 -23.46 -32.16
C LYS A 552 -11.49 -24.70 -32.88
N ARG A 553 -11.86 -25.73 -32.11
CA ARG A 553 -12.55 -26.91 -32.66
C ARG A 553 -13.91 -26.54 -33.24
N LEU A 554 -14.73 -25.75 -32.54
CA LEU A 554 -16.02 -25.29 -33.06
C LEU A 554 -15.86 -24.58 -34.41
N ALA A 555 -14.90 -23.66 -34.51
CA ALA A 555 -14.60 -22.94 -35.76
C ALA A 555 -14.13 -23.85 -36.91
N THR A 556 -13.56 -25.02 -36.62
CA THR A 556 -13.02 -25.94 -37.63
C THR A 556 -14.02 -27.04 -38.01
N GLU A 557 -14.69 -27.63 -37.02
CA GLU A 557 -15.59 -28.77 -37.17
C GLU A 557 -17.02 -28.33 -37.54
N ALA A 558 -17.47 -27.15 -37.10
CA ALA A 558 -18.81 -26.61 -37.37
C ALA A 558 -18.75 -25.08 -37.64
N PRO A 559 -18.16 -24.64 -38.77
CA PRO A 559 -17.88 -23.24 -39.05
C PRO A 559 -19.13 -22.36 -39.16
N GLY A 560 -20.25 -22.91 -39.67
CA GLY A 560 -21.52 -22.19 -39.75
C GLY A 560 -22.11 -21.90 -38.38
N THR A 561 -22.06 -22.88 -37.47
CA THR A 561 -22.44 -22.70 -36.06
C THR A 561 -21.54 -21.68 -35.37
N PHE A 562 -20.23 -21.70 -35.65
CA PHE A 562 -19.31 -20.70 -35.10
C PHE A 562 -19.66 -19.27 -35.54
N GLN A 563 -19.96 -19.07 -36.83
CA GLN A 563 -20.38 -17.76 -37.35
C GLN A 563 -21.69 -17.28 -36.73
N HIS A 564 -22.69 -18.16 -36.65
CA HIS A 564 -23.96 -17.91 -35.96
C HIS A 564 -23.71 -17.46 -34.51
N THR A 565 -22.90 -18.22 -33.77
CA THR A 565 -22.58 -17.96 -32.37
C THR A 565 -21.97 -16.58 -32.15
N LEU A 566 -21.08 -16.13 -33.05
CA LEU A 566 -20.49 -14.78 -32.96
C LEU A 566 -21.55 -13.69 -33.14
N PHE A 567 -22.53 -13.90 -34.00
CA PHE A 567 -23.61 -12.93 -34.22
C PHE A 567 -24.59 -12.88 -33.05
N VAL A 568 -24.96 -14.04 -32.50
CA VAL A 568 -25.74 -14.15 -31.27
C VAL A 568 -25.03 -13.44 -30.12
N ALA A 569 -23.70 -13.59 -30.02
CA ALA A 569 -22.91 -12.89 -29.00
C ALA A 569 -22.98 -11.36 -29.16
N CYS A 570 -22.88 -10.84 -30.39
CA CYS A 570 -23.02 -9.40 -30.65
C CYS A 570 -24.39 -8.85 -30.21
N LEU A 571 -25.48 -9.56 -30.57
CA LEU A 571 -26.84 -9.18 -30.17
C LEU A 571 -26.98 -9.19 -28.64
N ALA A 572 -26.62 -10.32 -28.02
CA ALA A 572 -26.76 -10.53 -26.59
C ALA A 572 -25.91 -9.54 -25.77
N GLU A 573 -24.66 -9.27 -26.17
CA GLU A 573 -23.80 -8.28 -25.52
C GLU A 573 -24.37 -6.86 -25.56
N ALA A 574 -24.95 -6.46 -26.70
CA ALA A 574 -25.52 -5.13 -26.84
C ALA A 574 -26.72 -4.95 -25.90
N ALA A 575 -27.61 -5.96 -25.82
CA ALA A 575 -28.72 -5.96 -24.89
C ALA A 575 -28.24 -5.99 -23.42
N ALA A 576 -27.23 -6.81 -23.12
CA ALA A 576 -26.61 -6.91 -21.81
C ALA A 576 -26.11 -5.56 -21.29
N ARG A 577 -25.39 -4.81 -22.13
CA ARG A 577 -24.86 -3.48 -21.79
C ARG A 577 -25.98 -2.52 -21.45
N LYS A 578 -27.07 -2.52 -22.23
CA LYS A 578 -28.21 -1.63 -21.98
C LYS A 578 -28.96 -1.98 -20.70
N LEU A 579 -29.09 -3.28 -20.39
CA LEU A 579 -29.79 -3.78 -19.21
C LEU A 579 -28.88 -3.95 -17.97
N HIS A 580 -27.64 -3.45 -18.03
CA HIS A 580 -26.64 -3.56 -16.95
C HIS A 580 -26.42 -5.00 -16.45
N CYS A 581 -26.52 -5.97 -17.36
CA CYS A 581 -26.24 -7.39 -17.07
C CYS A 581 -24.74 -7.69 -17.21
N ASN A 582 -24.32 -8.90 -16.82
CA ASN A 582 -22.91 -9.29 -16.91
C ASN A 582 -22.50 -9.58 -18.37
N VAL A 583 -21.89 -8.59 -19.02
CA VAL A 583 -21.51 -8.64 -20.44
C VAL A 583 -20.45 -9.70 -20.70
N GLU A 584 -19.44 -9.81 -19.82
CA GLU A 584 -18.37 -10.79 -19.95
C GLU A 584 -18.91 -12.22 -19.84
N LEU A 585 -19.87 -12.45 -18.94
CA LEU A 585 -20.54 -13.74 -18.79
C LEU A 585 -21.38 -14.07 -20.01
N ILE A 586 -22.18 -13.13 -20.52
CA ILE A 586 -23.00 -13.33 -21.73
C ILE A 586 -22.11 -13.64 -22.91
N ARG A 587 -21.09 -12.81 -23.18
CA ARG A 587 -20.13 -13.05 -24.27
C ARG A 587 -19.56 -14.46 -24.19
N THR A 588 -19.03 -14.83 -23.02
CA THR A 588 -18.40 -16.14 -22.83
C THR A 588 -19.41 -17.26 -22.95
N GLY A 589 -20.53 -17.18 -22.23
CA GLY A 589 -21.60 -18.17 -22.24
C GLY A 589 -22.14 -18.44 -23.64
N THR A 590 -22.43 -17.38 -24.40
CA THR A 590 -22.88 -17.48 -25.79
C THR A 590 -21.86 -18.19 -26.65
N LEU A 591 -20.55 -17.91 -26.53
CA LEU A 591 -19.53 -18.60 -27.34
C LEU A 591 -19.54 -20.12 -27.18
N TYR A 592 -20.06 -20.63 -26.06
CA TYR A 592 -20.12 -22.06 -25.78
C TYR A 592 -21.53 -22.67 -25.87
N HIS A 593 -22.59 -21.90 -26.10
CA HIS A 593 -23.98 -22.40 -25.99
C HIS A 593 -24.26 -23.58 -26.94
N ASP A 594 -23.64 -23.56 -28.11
CA ASP A 594 -23.93 -24.46 -29.23
C ASP A 594 -22.81 -25.47 -29.54
N ILE A 595 -21.80 -25.59 -28.68
CA ILE A 595 -20.64 -26.48 -28.92
C ILE A 595 -21.03 -27.94 -29.18
N GLY A 596 -22.18 -28.39 -28.67
CA GLY A 596 -22.62 -29.77 -28.88
C GLY A 596 -22.97 -30.10 -30.32
N LYS A 597 -23.22 -29.10 -31.17
CA LYS A 597 -23.41 -29.29 -32.62
C LYS A 597 -22.18 -29.90 -33.29
N MET A 598 -20.99 -29.78 -32.70
CA MET A 598 -19.78 -30.50 -33.15
C MET A 598 -19.92 -32.03 -33.11
N HIS A 599 -20.87 -32.58 -32.33
CA HIS A 599 -21.11 -34.02 -32.29
C HIS A 599 -21.62 -34.56 -33.64
N ASP A 600 -22.42 -33.76 -34.35
CA ASP A 600 -22.98 -34.10 -35.65
C ASP A 600 -23.22 -32.82 -36.49
N PRO A 601 -22.16 -32.19 -37.03
CA PRO A 601 -22.26 -30.87 -37.65
C PRO A 601 -23.26 -30.81 -38.80
N LEU A 602 -23.32 -31.85 -39.63
CA LEU A 602 -24.22 -31.94 -40.79
C LEU A 602 -25.69 -32.11 -40.40
N GLY A 603 -26.00 -32.40 -39.13
CA GLY A 603 -27.35 -32.34 -38.59
C GLY A 603 -27.89 -30.91 -38.43
N PHE A 604 -27.08 -29.88 -38.68
CA PHE A 604 -27.49 -28.49 -38.51
C PHE A 604 -27.31 -27.72 -39.83
N ILE A 605 -28.39 -27.07 -40.28
CA ILE A 605 -28.48 -26.45 -41.61
C ILE A 605 -27.38 -25.43 -41.88
N GLU A 606 -26.94 -24.69 -40.86
CA GLU A 606 -25.88 -23.69 -40.99
C GLU A 606 -24.52 -24.29 -41.42
N ASN A 607 -24.29 -25.58 -41.18
CA ASN A 607 -23.04 -26.26 -41.52
C ASN A 607 -23.13 -27.08 -42.81
N GLN A 608 -24.30 -27.20 -43.43
CA GLN A 608 -24.49 -28.01 -44.63
C GLN A 608 -23.93 -27.35 -45.91
N MET A 609 -23.63 -26.05 -45.88
CA MET A 609 -22.97 -25.29 -46.98
C MET A 609 -23.60 -25.51 -48.38
N GLY A 610 -24.93 -25.68 -48.45
CA GLY A 610 -25.65 -25.93 -49.70
C GLY A 610 -25.62 -27.39 -50.19
N GLY A 611 -25.04 -28.30 -49.42
CA GLY A 611 -25.15 -29.75 -49.62
C GLY A 611 -26.54 -30.31 -49.28
N PRO A 612 -26.76 -31.62 -49.47
CA PRO A 612 -28.03 -32.27 -49.15
C PRO A 612 -28.31 -32.20 -47.66
N ASN A 613 -29.58 -31.99 -47.31
CA ASN A 613 -30.01 -31.93 -45.92
C ASN A 613 -30.13 -33.34 -45.34
N LYS A 614 -29.32 -33.63 -44.33
CA LYS A 614 -29.28 -34.93 -43.62
C LYS A 614 -30.66 -35.39 -43.14
N HIS A 615 -31.52 -34.46 -42.73
CA HIS A 615 -32.85 -34.78 -42.22
C HIS A 615 -33.82 -35.28 -43.29
N ASP A 616 -33.62 -34.86 -44.54
CA ASP A 616 -34.43 -35.32 -45.67
C ASP A 616 -34.09 -36.78 -46.02
N GLU A 617 -32.82 -37.17 -45.86
CA GLU A 617 -32.35 -38.55 -46.04
C GLU A 617 -32.83 -39.49 -44.93
N ILE A 618 -32.83 -39.02 -43.68
CA ILE A 618 -33.33 -39.79 -42.52
C ILE A 618 -34.84 -40.04 -42.67
N ASN A 619 -35.59 -39.05 -43.18
CA ASN A 619 -37.04 -39.11 -43.40
C ASN A 619 -37.83 -39.68 -42.19
N ASP A 620 -37.37 -39.41 -40.98
CA ASP A 620 -38.04 -39.73 -39.72
C ASP A 620 -37.97 -38.51 -38.79
N PRO A 621 -39.11 -37.88 -38.45
CA PRO A 621 -39.14 -36.72 -37.58
C PRO A 621 -38.68 -37.04 -36.15
N TYR A 622 -38.91 -38.26 -35.64
CA TYR A 622 -38.50 -38.64 -34.29
C TYR A 622 -36.98 -38.74 -34.18
N VAL A 623 -36.34 -39.40 -35.15
CA VAL A 623 -34.87 -39.51 -35.23
C VAL A 623 -34.25 -38.12 -35.43
N SER A 624 -34.84 -37.30 -36.30
CA SER A 624 -34.37 -35.93 -36.52
C SER A 624 -34.46 -35.06 -35.26
N ALA A 625 -35.58 -35.13 -34.53
CA ALA A 625 -35.74 -34.45 -33.26
C ALA A 625 -34.73 -34.93 -32.22
N GLU A 626 -34.45 -36.23 -32.14
CA GLU A 626 -33.43 -36.79 -31.24
C GLU A 626 -32.03 -36.23 -31.54
N ILE A 627 -31.62 -36.19 -32.81
CA ILE A 627 -30.34 -35.60 -33.24
C ILE A 627 -30.25 -34.13 -32.84
N ILE A 628 -31.30 -33.35 -33.10
CA ILE A 628 -31.35 -31.94 -32.73
C ILE A 628 -31.28 -31.79 -31.21
N LYS A 629 -32.07 -32.52 -30.42
CA LYS A 629 -32.02 -32.47 -28.94
C LYS A 629 -30.64 -32.81 -28.40
N LYS A 630 -29.94 -33.75 -29.03
CA LYS A 630 -28.68 -34.30 -28.55
C LYS A 630 -27.57 -33.26 -28.41
N HIS A 631 -27.60 -32.16 -29.18
CA HIS A 631 -26.58 -31.09 -29.07
C HIS A 631 -26.50 -30.51 -27.64
N VAL A 632 -27.61 -30.41 -26.91
CA VAL A 632 -27.58 -29.92 -25.52
C VAL A 632 -26.82 -30.88 -24.63
N SER A 633 -27.17 -32.17 -24.68
CA SER A 633 -26.57 -33.21 -23.84
C SER A 633 -25.08 -33.43 -24.14
N GLU A 634 -24.71 -33.48 -25.43
CA GLU A 634 -23.32 -33.61 -25.87
C GLU A 634 -22.53 -32.34 -25.59
N GLY A 635 -23.14 -31.16 -25.73
CA GLY A 635 -22.54 -29.89 -25.36
C GLY A 635 -22.16 -29.86 -23.87
N LEU A 636 -23.06 -30.32 -23.00
CA LEU A 636 -22.77 -30.45 -21.55
C LEU A 636 -21.65 -31.47 -21.27
N VAL A 637 -21.57 -32.58 -22.01
CA VAL A 637 -20.46 -33.54 -21.90
C VAL A 637 -19.13 -32.89 -22.32
N MET A 638 -19.09 -32.22 -23.47
CA MET A 638 -17.91 -31.52 -23.97
C MET A 638 -17.46 -30.43 -22.99
N ALA A 639 -18.40 -29.63 -22.48
CA ALA A 639 -18.13 -28.56 -21.52
C ALA A 639 -17.55 -29.07 -20.20
N ARG A 640 -18.09 -30.18 -19.67
CA ARG A 640 -17.56 -30.83 -18.45
C ARG A 640 -16.15 -31.38 -18.68
N ARG A 641 -15.89 -32.03 -19.82
CA ARG A 641 -14.56 -32.55 -20.16
C ARG A 641 -13.50 -31.44 -20.25
N HIS A 642 -13.88 -30.26 -20.73
CA HIS A 642 -13.00 -29.09 -20.82
C HIS A 642 -12.96 -28.24 -19.53
N GLY A 643 -13.64 -28.67 -18.46
CA GLY A 643 -13.62 -27.97 -17.18
C GLY A 643 -14.27 -26.59 -17.22
N LEU A 644 -15.26 -26.37 -18.09
CA LEU A 644 -15.99 -25.11 -18.12
C LEU A 644 -16.77 -24.89 -16.81
N PRO A 645 -16.73 -23.66 -16.24
CA PRO A 645 -17.42 -23.34 -15.00
C PRO A 645 -18.92 -23.44 -15.18
N ARG A 646 -19.67 -23.77 -14.12
CA ARG A 646 -21.12 -24.00 -14.20
C ARG A 646 -21.87 -22.87 -14.86
N VAL A 647 -21.59 -21.63 -14.47
CA VAL A 647 -22.24 -20.42 -15.02
C VAL A 647 -22.09 -20.26 -16.52
N VAL A 648 -21.06 -20.84 -17.16
CA VAL A 648 -20.91 -20.88 -18.63
C VAL A 648 -21.67 -22.08 -19.22
N ARG A 649 -21.65 -23.23 -18.54
CA ARG A 649 -22.37 -24.44 -18.97
C ARG A 649 -23.88 -24.26 -18.95
N ASP A 650 -24.40 -23.44 -18.04
CA ASP A 650 -25.83 -23.19 -17.87
C ASP A 650 -26.43 -22.58 -19.16
N PHE A 651 -25.66 -21.85 -19.97
CA PHE A 651 -26.09 -21.37 -21.29
C PHE A 651 -26.44 -22.50 -22.29
N ILE A 652 -25.87 -23.69 -22.14
CA ILE A 652 -26.04 -24.79 -23.10
C ILE A 652 -27.47 -25.37 -23.06
N PRO A 653 -28.06 -25.75 -21.91
CA PRO A 653 -29.46 -26.16 -21.88
C PRO A 653 -30.42 -24.97 -21.86
N GLU A 654 -30.05 -23.87 -21.19
CA GLU A 654 -30.98 -22.77 -20.95
C GLU A 654 -31.26 -21.93 -22.20
N HIS A 655 -30.37 -21.89 -23.20
CA HIS A 655 -30.67 -21.13 -24.42
C HIS A 655 -31.87 -21.72 -25.20
N GLN A 656 -32.11 -23.03 -25.11
CA GLN A 656 -33.30 -23.67 -25.69
C GLN A 656 -34.44 -23.87 -24.69
N GLY A 657 -34.17 -23.84 -23.38
CA GLY A 657 -35.20 -24.10 -22.38
C GLY A 657 -35.90 -25.44 -22.62
N ASN A 658 -37.23 -25.44 -22.55
CA ASN A 658 -38.06 -26.60 -22.91
C ASN A 658 -38.85 -26.37 -24.20
N LEU A 659 -38.27 -25.60 -25.14
CA LEU A 659 -38.90 -25.26 -26.41
C LEU A 659 -39.29 -26.50 -27.22
N LEU A 660 -40.35 -26.35 -28.00
CA LEU A 660 -40.80 -27.36 -28.95
C LEU A 660 -39.97 -27.27 -30.23
N ILE A 661 -39.47 -28.41 -30.71
CA ILE A 661 -38.83 -28.56 -32.03
C ILE A 661 -39.94 -28.62 -33.09
N SER A 662 -40.54 -27.44 -33.33
CA SER A 662 -41.83 -27.31 -34.01
C SER A 662 -41.85 -27.91 -35.42
N TYR A 663 -40.77 -27.78 -36.19
CA TYR A 663 -40.72 -28.28 -37.58
C TYR A 663 -40.93 -29.80 -37.64
N PHE A 664 -40.13 -30.57 -36.88
CA PHE A 664 -40.23 -32.03 -36.86
C PHE A 664 -41.49 -32.51 -36.14
N TYR A 665 -41.99 -31.78 -35.14
CA TYR A 665 -43.29 -32.08 -34.53
C TYR A 665 -44.44 -31.96 -35.54
N GLN A 666 -44.47 -30.89 -36.33
CA GLN A 666 -45.48 -30.73 -37.39
C GLN A 666 -45.35 -31.80 -38.48
N GLN A 667 -44.12 -32.17 -38.85
CA GLN A 667 -43.89 -33.28 -39.78
C GLN A 667 -44.39 -34.62 -39.21
N ALA A 668 -44.20 -34.87 -37.91
CA ALA A 668 -44.72 -36.05 -37.23
C ALA A 668 -46.25 -36.09 -37.20
N LEU A 669 -46.91 -34.96 -36.91
CA LEU A 669 -48.37 -34.84 -36.96
C LEU A 669 -48.92 -35.11 -38.36
N GLN A 670 -48.27 -34.58 -39.41
CA GLN A 670 -48.68 -34.85 -40.79
C GLN A 670 -48.56 -36.33 -41.14
N LYS A 671 -47.48 -36.99 -40.73
CA LYS A 671 -47.29 -38.44 -40.93
C LYS A 671 -48.25 -39.27 -40.09
N SER A 672 -48.58 -38.85 -38.87
CA SER A 672 -49.52 -39.59 -38.02
C SER A 672 -50.93 -39.58 -38.63
N VAL A 673 -51.37 -38.45 -39.17
CA VAL A 673 -52.64 -38.33 -39.92
C VAL A 673 -52.64 -39.23 -41.15
N GLN A 674 -51.54 -39.30 -41.90
CA GLN A 674 -51.41 -40.20 -43.06
C GLN A 674 -51.44 -41.69 -42.69
N ASN A 675 -50.88 -42.04 -41.53
CA ASN A 675 -50.74 -43.43 -41.07
C ASN A 675 -51.88 -43.89 -40.14
N GLY A 676 -52.90 -43.06 -39.91
CA GLY A 676 -54.03 -43.38 -39.02
C GLY A 676 -53.69 -43.42 -37.53
N GLN A 677 -52.59 -42.77 -37.11
CA GLN A 677 -52.23 -42.60 -35.69
C GLN A 677 -52.86 -41.32 -35.12
N GLU A 678 -53.65 -41.46 -34.06
CA GLU A 678 -54.37 -40.33 -33.43
C GLU A 678 -53.51 -39.44 -32.53
N PHE A 679 -52.35 -39.92 -32.06
CA PHE A 679 -51.58 -39.22 -31.04
C PHE A 679 -50.07 -39.16 -31.36
N VAL A 680 -49.52 -37.95 -31.33
CA VAL A 680 -48.07 -37.68 -31.36
C VAL A 680 -47.69 -37.08 -30.02
N ASP A 681 -46.79 -37.72 -29.29
CA ASP A 681 -46.33 -37.23 -28.00
C ASP A 681 -45.43 -35.99 -28.18
N GLU A 682 -45.92 -34.84 -27.74
CA GLU A 682 -45.19 -33.57 -27.79
C GLU A 682 -43.89 -33.61 -26.97
N ALA A 683 -43.82 -34.43 -25.91
CA ALA A 683 -42.64 -34.54 -25.07
C ALA A 683 -41.42 -35.10 -25.83
N ALA A 684 -41.64 -35.94 -26.85
CA ALA A 684 -40.58 -36.44 -27.71
C ALA A 684 -39.88 -35.33 -28.52
N PHE A 685 -40.58 -34.21 -28.76
CA PHE A 685 -40.11 -33.08 -29.57
C PHE A 685 -39.74 -31.85 -28.75
N ARG A 686 -39.78 -31.91 -27.42
CA ARG A 686 -39.38 -30.80 -26.55
C ARG A 686 -37.96 -31.00 -26.03
N TYR A 687 -37.23 -29.90 -25.89
CA TYR A 687 -35.98 -29.91 -25.14
C TYR A 687 -36.22 -30.23 -23.66
N ASP A 688 -35.23 -30.83 -23.02
CA ASP A 688 -35.37 -31.31 -21.64
C ASP A 688 -35.25 -30.18 -20.59
N GLY A 689 -34.82 -28.97 -21.01
CA GLY A 689 -34.62 -27.83 -20.12
C GLY A 689 -33.33 -27.88 -19.29
N PRO A 690 -33.24 -27.04 -18.24
CA PRO A 690 -34.27 -26.12 -17.73
C PRO A 690 -34.45 -24.86 -18.60
N ILE A 691 -35.57 -24.15 -18.40
CA ILE A 691 -35.75 -22.79 -18.92
C ILE A 691 -34.71 -21.82 -18.31
N PRO A 692 -34.41 -20.67 -18.94
CA PRO A 692 -33.51 -19.66 -18.41
C PRO A 692 -33.69 -19.34 -16.93
N GLN A 693 -32.62 -19.52 -16.16
CA GLN A 693 -32.56 -19.28 -14.72
C GLN A 693 -31.87 -17.95 -14.37
N SER A 694 -31.38 -17.22 -15.37
CA SER A 694 -30.79 -15.90 -15.19
C SER A 694 -31.14 -14.96 -16.34
N ARG A 695 -30.96 -13.65 -16.10
CA ARG A 695 -31.19 -12.61 -17.11
C ARG A 695 -30.26 -12.81 -18.29
N GLU A 696 -29.03 -13.25 -18.02
CA GLU A 696 -28.01 -13.53 -19.02
C GLU A 696 -28.40 -14.66 -19.97
N THR A 697 -28.84 -15.82 -19.46
CA THR A 697 -29.25 -16.95 -20.33
C THR A 697 -30.55 -16.66 -21.07
N ALA A 698 -31.46 -15.87 -20.49
CA ALA A 698 -32.68 -15.42 -21.16
C ALA A 698 -32.39 -14.48 -22.34
N ILE A 699 -31.47 -13.52 -22.18
CA ILE A 699 -31.04 -12.66 -23.29
C ILE A 699 -30.44 -13.50 -24.42
N VAL A 700 -29.69 -14.55 -24.11
CA VAL A 700 -29.13 -15.45 -25.12
C VAL A 700 -30.20 -16.28 -25.82
N MET A 701 -31.19 -16.84 -25.12
CA MET A 701 -32.34 -17.50 -25.75
C MET A 701 -33.03 -16.57 -26.76
N LEU A 702 -33.25 -15.31 -26.37
CA LEU A 702 -33.89 -14.33 -27.24
C LEU A 702 -33.00 -13.98 -28.44
N ALA A 703 -31.68 -13.82 -28.23
CA ALA A 703 -30.72 -13.49 -29.28
C ALA A 703 -30.60 -14.65 -30.29
N ASP A 704 -30.49 -15.89 -29.82
CA ASP A 704 -30.38 -17.10 -30.65
C ASP A 704 -31.59 -17.25 -31.58
N SER A 705 -32.79 -17.21 -31.01
CA SER A 705 -34.03 -17.28 -31.79
C SER A 705 -34.17 -16.12 -32.78
N SER A 706 -33.69 -14.92 -32.41
CA SER A 706 -33.77 -13.74 -33.29
C SER A 706 -32.77 -13.82 -34.43
N GLU A 707 -31.52 -14.23 -34.18
CA GLU A 707 -30.51 -14.41 -35.23
C GLU A 707 -31.00 -15.41 -36.27
N ALA A 708 -31.46 -16.58 -35.82
CA ALA A 708 -31.90 -17.64 -36.71
C ALA A 708 -33.06 -17.20 -37.61
N ALA A 709 -34.03 -16.47 -37.03
CA ALA A 709 -35.16 -15.93 -37.77
C ALA A 709 -34.76 -14.80 -38.73
N LEU A 710 -33.96 -13.83 -38.28
CA LEU A 710 -33.52 -12.71 -39.10
C LEU A 710 -32.63 -13.17 -40.27
N ARG A 711 -31.79 -14.19 -40.07
CA ARG A 711 -30.96 -14.79 -41.11
C ARG A 711 -31.77 -15.41 -42.24
N SER A 712 -33.00 -15.85 -41.94
CA SER A 712 -33.92 -16.43 -42.94
C SER A 712 -34.64 -15.38 -43.80
N LEU A 713 -34.65 -14.12 -43.38
CA LEU A 713 -35.30 -13.04 -44.11
C LEU A 713 -34.40 -12.51 -45.23
N LYS A 714 -34.75 -12.77 -46.48
CA LYS A 714 -34.10 -12.16 -47.65
C LYS A 714 -34.62 -10.73 -47.84
N GLU A 715 -33.73 -9.73 -47.85
CA GLU A 715 -34.03 -8.31 -48.13
C GLU A 715 -35.15 -7.70 -47.25
N ALA A 716 -35.10 -7.93 -45.93
CA ALA A 716 -36.09 -7.36 -45.00
C ALA A 716 -35.85 -5.88 -44.68
N SER A 717 -36.93 -5.13 -44.48
CA SER A 717 -36.88 -3.79 -43.88
C SER A 717 -36.68 -3.85 -42.36
N PRO A 718 -36.15 -2.79 -41.73
CA PRO A 718 -36.06 -2.70 -40.27
C PRO A 718 -37.38 -2.91 -39.53
N GLU A 719 -38.49 -2.46 -40.11
CA GLU A 719 -39.84 -2.65 -39.57
C GLU A 719 -40.24 -4.13 -39.59
N GLN A 720 -39.94 -4.84 -40.69
CA GLN A 720 -40.19 -6.28 -40.81
C GLN A 720 -39.33 -7.08 -39.82
N ALA A 721 -38.06 -6.70 -39.64
CA ALA A 721 -37.18 -7.28 -38.63
C ALA A 721 -37.74 -7.08 -37.22
N MET A 722 -38.20 -5.86 -36.90
CA MET A 722 -38.83 -5.54 -35.61
C MET A 722 -40.08 -6.38 -35.35
N ASP A 723 -40.98 -6.50 -36.32
CA ASP A 723 -42.20 -7.29 -36.19
C ASP A 723 -41.91 -8.78 -35.99
N MET A 724 -40.89 -9.31 -36.67
CA MET A 724 -40.44 -10.69 -36.48
C MET A 724 -39.93 -10.92 -35.05
N ILE A 725 -39.02 -10.07 -34.55
CA ILE A 725 -38.47 -10.19 -33.20
C ILE A 725 -39.58 -10.07 -32.14
N LYS A 726 -40.50 -9.11 -32.30
CA LYS A 726 -41.64 -8.95 -31.39
C LYS A 726 -42.51 -10.21 -31.32
N LYS A 727 -42.77 -10.86 -32.46
CA LYS A 727 -43.52 -12.14 -32.48
C LYS A 727 -42.78 -13.24 -31.73
N ILE A 728 -41.47 -13.37 -31.92
CA ILE A 728 -40.63 -14.34 -31.21
C ILE A 728 -40.69 -14.09 -29.71
N PHE A 729 -40.51 -12.84 -29.27
CA PHE A 729 -40.49 -12.48 -27.85
C PHE A 729 -41.85 -12.74 -27.20
N GLN A 730 -42.94 -12.39 -27.89
CA GLN A 730 -44.28 -12.71 -27.42
C GLN A 730 -44.54 -14.22 -27.32
N ALA A 731 -44.02 -15.02 -28.25
CA ALA A 731 -44.12 -16.47 -28.18
C ALA A 731 -43.39 -17.00 -26.94
N ARG A 732 -42.12 -16.62 -26.74
CA ARG A 732 -41.33 -17.02 -25.56
C ARG A 732 -41.99 -16.61 -24.24
N TRP A 733 -42.60 -15.43 -24.19
CA TRP A 733 -43.34 -14.96 -23.03
C TRP A 733 -44.60 -15.80 -22.76
N ARG A 734 -45.42 -16.07 -23.78
CA ARG A 734 -46.64 -16.89 -23.65
C ARG A 734 -46.33 -18.33 -23.27
N GLU A 735 -45.22 -18.86 -23.77
CA GLU A 735 -44.69 -20.20 -23.45
C GLU A 735 -44.02 -20.27 -22.07
N GLN A 736 -44.03 -19.19 -21.29
CA GLN A 736 -43.43 -19.08 -19.96
C GLN A 736 -41.92 -19.42 -19.92
N GLN A 737 -41.20 -19.26 -21.04
CA GLN A 737 -39.76 -19.55 -21.08
C GLN A 737 -38.93 -18.61 -20.20
N LEU A 738 -39.45 -17.41 -19.91
CA LEU A 738 -38.68 -16.36 -19.23
C LEU A 738 -39.03 -16.23 -17.74
N VAL A 739 -39.94 -17.06 -17.22
CA VAL A 739 -40.54 -16.88 -15.88
C VAL A 739 -39.53 -16.96 -14.74
N ASP A 740 -38.51 -17.81 -14.87
CA ASP A 740 -37.47 -18.02 -13.84
C ASP A 740 -36.21 -17.15 -14.06
N SER A 741 -36.15 -16.39 -15.16
CA SER A 741 -34.94 -15.66 -15.58
C SER A 741 -34.72 -14.33 -14.87
N GLY A 742 -35.79 -13.73 -14.35
CA GLY A 742 -35.77 -12.36 -13.82
C GLY A 742 -35.79 -11.25 -14.89
N ILE A 743 -36.00 -11.59 -16.18
CA ILE A 743 -36.37 -10.61 -17.21
C ILE A 743 -37.84 -10.22 -17.04
N ARG A 744 -38.12 -8.92 -17.07
CA ARG A 744 -39.47 -8.35 -16.98
C ARG A 744 -40.03 -8.12 -18.37
N GLN A 745 -41.36 -8.17 -18.50
CA GLN A 745 -42.05 -7.96 -19.77
C GLN A 745 -41.73 -6.59 -20.40
N GLU A 746 -41.60 -5.56 -19.56
CA GLU A 746 -41.25 -4.19 -19.95
C GLU A 746 -39.85 -4.05 -20.57
N GLU A 747 -38.97 -5.03 -20.35
CA GLU A 747 -37.61 -5.03 -20.89
C GLU A 747 -37.56 -5.62 -22.31
N LEU A 748 -38.58 -6.40 -22.72
CA LEU A 748 -38.62 -7.04 -24.03
C LEU A 748 -38.60 -6.07 -25.22
N PRO A 749 -39.37 -4.95 -25.23
CA PRO A 749 -39.29 -3.97 -26.31
C PRO A 749 -37.89 -3.34 -26.42
N ILE A 750 -37.23 -3.09 -25.29
CA ILE A 750 -35.88 -2.52 -25.25
C ILE A 750 -34.88 -3.48 -25.89
N ILE A 751 -34.94 -4.77 -25.55
CA ILE A 751 -34.09 -5.80 -26.16
C ILE A 751 -34.34 -5.88 -27.68
N ALA A 752 -35.61 -5.84 -28.11
CA ALA A 752 -35.97 -5.94 -29.53
C ALA A 752 -35.40 -4.76 -30.34
N GLU A 753 -35.51 -3.53 -29.83
CA GLU A 753 -34.92 -2.33 -30.45
C GLU A 753 -33.41 -2.48 -30.65
N ILE A 754 -32.70 -2.96 -29.62
CA ILE A 754 -31.25 -3.15 -29.69
C ILE A 754 -30.89 -4.24 -30.70
N PHE A 755 -31.63 -5.34 -30.73
CA PHE A 755 -31.37 -6.41 -31.70
C PHE A 755 -31.55 -5.94 -33.14
N VAL A 756 -32.59 -5.15 -33.42
CA VAL A 756 -32.77 -4.54 -34.75
C VAL A 756 -31.61 -3.60 -35.08
N GLN A 757 -31.18 -2.75 -34.15
CA GLN A 757 -30.06 -1.83 -34.36
C GLN A 757 -28.75 -2.57 -34.69
N VAL A 758 -28.43 -3.62 -33.93
CA VAL A 758 -27.23 -4.44 -34.19
C VAL A 758 -27.37 -5.17 -35.53
N TRP A 759 -28.52 -5.78 -35.80
CA TRP A 759 -28.77 -6.45 -37.09
C TRP A 759 -28.59 -5.50 -38.28
N GLN A 760 -29.12 -4.28 -38.20
CA GLN A 760 -28.94 -3.25 -39.24
C GLN A 760 -27.46 -2.99 -39.55
N GLN A 761 -26.60 -2.88 -38.53
CA GLN A 761 -25.17 -2.62 -38.70
C GLN A 761 -24.46 -3.70 -39.53
N PHE A 762 -24.89 -4.96 -39.42
CA PHE A 762 -24.33 -6.06 -40.20
C PHE A 762 -24.94 -6.19 -41.60
N HIS A 763 -26.17 -5.70 -41.80
CA HIS A 763 -26.92 -5.83 -43.05
C HIS A 763 -26.94 -4.55 -43.91
N HIS A 764 -26.19 -3.51 -43.55
CA HIS A 764 -25.97 -2.36 -44.44
C HIS A 764 -25.27 -2.81 -45.72
N GLN A 765 -25.96 -2.66 -46.86
CA GLN A 765 -25.38 -2.93 -48.17
C GLN A 765 -24.15 -2.02 -48.38
N ARG A 766 -22.96 -2.63 -48.52
CA ARG A 766 -21.87 -1.96 -49.24
C ARG A 766 -22.38 -1.71 -50.66
N ILE A 767 -22.31 -0.47 -51.13
CA ILE A 767 -22.66 -0.10 -52.52
C ILE A 767 -21.91 -1.07 -53.44
N ALA A 768 -22.66 -1.90 -54.17
CA ALA A 768 -22.07 -2.83 -55.12
C ALA A 768 -21.33 -2.03 -56.19
N TYR A 769 -20.06 -2.37 -56.45
CA TYR A 769 -19.32 -1.77 -57.56
C TYR A 769 -20.10 -2.03 -58.86
N PRO A 770 -20.34 -1.00 -59.69
CA PRO A 770 -21.04 -1.18 -60.95
C PRO A 770 -20.34 -2.25 -61.77
N LYS A 771 -21.08 -3.29 -62.21
CA LYS A 771 -20.55 -4.38 -63.07
C LYS A 771 -19.82 -3.85 -64.31
N ALA A 772 -20.22 -2.69 -64.80
CA ALA A 772 -19.60 -1.97 -65.91
C ALA A 772 -18.10 -1.65 -65.69
N VAL A 773 -17.63 -1.48 -64.44
CA VAL A 773 -16.21 -1.20 -64.16
C VAL A 773 -15.35 -2.48 -64.24
N LEU A 774 -15.95 -3.65 -64.04
CA LEU A 774 -15.25 -4.94 -64.06
C LEU A 774 -15.15 -5.55 -65.47
N GLU A 775 -16.12 -5.28 -66.35
CA GLU A 775 -16.13 -5.82 -67.72
C GLU A 775 -15.25 -5.01 -68.70
N VAL A 776 -14.97 -3.74 -68.42
CA VAL A 776 -14.11 -2.89 -69.26
C VAL A 776 -12.66 -3.38 -69.27
N SER A 777 -12.19 -4.07 -68.23
CA SER A 777 -10.82 -4.63 -68.19
C SER A 777 -10.64 -5.94 -68.98
N SER A 778 -11.72 -6.62 -69.38
CA SER A 778 -11.65 -7.90 -70.09
C SER A 778 -11.80 -7.79 -71.61
N ALA A 779 -12.23 -6.63 -72.13
CA ALA A 779 -12.44 -6.41 -73.55
C ALA A 779 -11.21 -5.83 -74.30
N GLU A 780 -10.17 -5.37 -73.60
CA GLU A 780 -8.92 -4.86 -74.21
C GLU A 780 -7.83 -5.93 -74.43
N LYS A 781 -8.14 -7.21 -74.21
CA LYS A 781 -7.26 -8.33 -74.59
C LYS A 781 -8.02 -9.38 -75.40
N LYS A 782 -8.30 -9.05 -76.66
CA LYS A 782 -8.42 -10.03 -77.74
C LYS A 782 -7.93 -9.46 -79.05
#